data_AF-A0A542QKZ4-F1
#
_entry.id   AF-A0A542QKZ4-F1
#
_cell.length_a   1.000
_cell.length_b   1.000
_cell.length_c   1.000
_cell.angle_alpha   90.00
_cell.angle_beta   90.00
_cell.angle_gamma   90.00
#
_symmetry.space_group_name_H-M   'P 1'
#
loop_
_entity.id
_entity.type
_entity.pdbx_description
1 polymer ?
#
loop_
_entity_poly.entity_id
_entity_poly.type
_entity_poly.pdbx_seq_one_letter_code
_entity_poly.pdbx_strand_id
1 'polypeptide(L)'
;MAMLLTAVIAQVWHPVGAKATTPSTDINTDIMRTDTANIGWDGDSFGVAAHSDGSFDVREYGRPDNNNRAIVVRFGIYNNYDSNGRPATPLQWTNVGGYYPALQTKFERDNCTVTITNFGDKVKAGGHSYVAIYSRVQITNHDTVSHTLDPAVSSIGNTQGAGLVPLQGGSNSVAPGTSVSHSYVIAADKMGAGDAYGWPSSSDLAAALPDDDSGFVNNLNVSRYDNAYTHMTRYWDGQLSKIASISVPDSRLTNAYKAGFIYTQMVKDGTRYNVGENDYDTVFDHDEIGIYANLLSQGYLSDLKDRLSNSLLKDVGATGLDYIDAGFKYAWPWAVYLLKTGDTATVHANFDTIASHSSADSIINKEEKSGAYQGLIVPSNSTDSNGHWLVDDQSALLGLQTYSYIARTLSSSYTDRNYGQEATAADAAYGNLLNAVNSKLNNTITSNNLNYLPCDPGIPNTTSSGTANNACGKTNNANWGAMFLFGRWNWDGSLFPGARTGPMVDKLDATYDHGFGALSGLPAHTYGGYPSTINSSGGYSTAYNAGYGEAALASTNHRSEGIYGYQFMITNTQSGPFSWWEGIPTAGYTSWTPGRHATAGTGSSPHMWGQANASHVLLDSLIAEKSDGTIIVGDGVPTEWVRPSWSTDITVSNYPISGGHRMGIKITTADTDGKRRVTLTRSGDQPSGKIVFKVPAFVNNIEAVSTGTKDDAQGTVTVDPGNASVTVTLKSASFYNSLGGLDLDGYCKSIGETGGARLTGNMKAYDWKCVTPSGQTVGLSVDDACTYAYPENPSVFSLAASDDPYSWKCYAKASGQR
;
A
#
# COMPACT_ATOMS: atom_id res chain seq x y z
N MET A 1 32.34 -77.02 -20.70
CA MET A 1 31.08 -77.38 -20.04
C MET A 1 31.20 -76.90 -18.59
N ALA A 2 30.89 -75.67 -18.18
CA ALA A 2 29.89 -74.68 -18.59
C ALA A 2 28.44 -75.19 -18.42
N MET A 3 27.84 -74.88 -17.27
CA MET A 3 26.40 -74.74 -17.11
C MET A 3 26.12 -73.50 -16.26
N LEU A 4 25.56 -72.49 -16.93
CA LEU A 4 24.90 -71.33 -16.37
C LEU A 4 23.62 -71.76 -15.65
N LEU A 5 23.30 -71.13 -14.52
CA LEU A 5 21.94 -71.06 -14.00
C LEU A 5 21.44 -69.63 -14.18
N THR A 6 20.50 -69.46 -15.12
CA THR A 6 19.66 -68.29 -15.33
C THR A 6 18.59 -68.22 -14.24
N ALA A 7 18.54 -67.11 -13.49
CA ALA A 7 17.40 -66.75 -12.66
C ALA A 7 16.56 -65.68 -13.40
N VAL A 8 15.30 -66.04 -13.67
CA VAL A 8 14.27 -65.20 -14.27
C VAL A 8 13.77 -64.22 -13.21
N ILE A 9 13.96 -62.92 -13.42
CA ILE A 9 13.29 -61.87 -12.64
C ILE A 9 11.98 -61.55 -13.38
N ALA A 10 10.86 -61.90 -12.76
CA ALA A 10 9.53 -61.55 -13.22
C ALA A 10 9.33 -60.02 -13.05
N GLN A 11 9.13 -59.32 -14.16
CA GLN A 11 8.58 -57.97 -14.18
C GLN A 11 7.13 -58.02 -13.74
N VAL A 12 6.82 -57.46 -12.57
CA VAL A 12 5.44 -57.17 -12.17
C VAL A 12 5.04 -55.83 -12.79
N TRP A 13 4.35 -55.93 -13.93
CA TRP A 13 3.50 -54.87 -14.45
C TRP A 13 2.45 -54.48 -13.40
N HIS A 14 2.52 -53.26 -12.88
CA HIS A 14 1.39 -52.65 -12.19
C HIS A 14 0.58 -51.85 -13.22
N PRO A 15 -0.73 -52.07 -13.34
CA PRO A 15 -1.56 -51.34 -14.27
C PRO A 15 -1.64 -49.86 -13.86
N VAL A 16 -1.36 -48.98 -14.83
CA VAL A 16 -1.62 -47.54 -14.74
C VAL A 16 -3.13 -47.35 -14.61
N GLY A 17 -3.55 -47.07 -13.38
CA GLY A 17 -4.93 -46.83 -13.00
C GLY A 17 -4.97 -45.92 -11.79
N ALA A 18 -4.30 -44.77 -11.87
CA ALA A 18 -4.53 -43.69 -10.92
C ALA A 18 -5.92 -43.11 -11.23
N LYS A 19 -6.92 -43.60 -10.49
CA LYS A 19 -8.20 -42.91 -10.34
C LYS A 19 -7.89 -41.46 -9.98
N ALA A 20 -8.36 -40.53 -10.80
CA ALA A 20 -8.55 -39.14 -10.39
C ALA A 20 -9.31 -39.17 -9.07
N THR A 21 -8.65 -38.81 -7.98
CA THR A 21 -9.32 -38.52 -6.72
C THR A 21 -10.22 -37.33 -6.99
N THR A 22 -11.53 -37.57 -6.89
CA THR A 22 -12.56 -36.54 -6.82
C THR A 22 -12.10 -35.36 -5.95
N PRO A 23 -12.27 -34.10 -6.39
CA PRO A 23 -12.00 -32.95 -5.54
C PRO A 23 -12.81 -33.11 -4.25
N SER A 24 -12.19 -32.88 -3.09
CA SER A 24 -12.91 -32.92 -1.81
C SER A 24 -14.08 -31.96 -1.87
N THR A 25 -15.30 -32.49 -1.73
CA THR A 25 -16.54 -31.73 -1.70
C THR A 25 -16.81 -31.05 -0.36
N ASP A 26 -15.89 -31.14 0.59
CA ASP A 26 -15.94 -30.45 1.88
C ASP A 26 -14.65 -29.64 2.08
N ILE A 27 -14.71 -28.34 1.78
CA ILE A 27 -13.76 -27.35 2.29
C ILE A 27 -14.59 -26.18 2.82
N ASN A 28 -15.39 -26.50 3.85
CA ASN A 28 -15.96 -25.51 4.75
C ASN A 28 -15.13 -25.41 6.04
N THR A 29 -13.86 -25.82 5.98
CA THR A 29 -12.91 -25.79 7.08
C THR A 29 -11.67 -25.05 6.61
N ASP A 30 -11.49 -23.83 7.10
CA ASP A 30 -10.29 -23.00 7.04
C ASP A 30 -9.44 -23.17 5.76
N ILE A 31 -9.81 -22.44 4.70
CA ILE A 31 -8.74 -21.83 3.91
C ILE A 31 -8.08 -20.89 4.91
N MET A 32 -6.94 -21.27 5.47
CA MET A 32 -6.12 -20.33 6.23
C MET A 32 -5.83 -19.18 5.27
N ARG A 33 -6.55 -18.06 5.42
CA ARG A 33 -6.48 -16.85 4.60
C ARG A 33 -5.12 -16.17 4.82
N THR A 34 -4.03 -16.84 4.46
CA THR A 34 -2.68 -16.32 4.64
C THR A 34 -2.24 -15.57 3.40
N ASP A 35 -2.55 -16.10 2.22
CA ASP A 35 -2.31 -15.52 0.92
C ASP A 35 -3.62 -15.02 0.29
N THR A 36 -3.81 -13.70 0.21
CA THR A 36 -5.04 -13.12 -0.33
C THR A 36 -4.76 -11.79 -1.01
N ALA A 37 -5.21 -11.68 -2.27
CA ALA A 37 -5.29 -10.46 -3.06
C ALA A 37 -6.69 -10.35 -3.68
N ASN A 38 -6.98 -9.25 -4.38
CA ASN A 38 -8.28 -9.04 -5.03
C ASN A 38 -8.15 -8.83 -6.54
N ILE A 39 -9.16 -9.30 -7.28
CA ILE A 39 -9.44 -8.96 -8.68
C ILE A 39 -10.90 -8.52 -8.80
N GLY A 40 -11.20 -7.64 -9.74
CA GLY A 40 -12.48 -6.94 -9.77
C GLY A 40 -12.47 -5.78 -10.74
N TRP A 41 -13.31 -4.79 -10.52
CA TRP A 41 -13.42 -3.61 -11.37
C TRP A 41 -13.79 -2.36 -10.58
N ASP A 42 -13.59 -1.16 -11.13
CA ASP A 42 -14.10 0.07 -10.51
C ASP A 42 -15.63 0.04 -10.33
N GLY A 43 -16.07 0.01 -9.07
CA GLY A 43 -17.48 0.09 -8.70
C GLY A 43 -18.22 -1.25 -8.72
N ASP A 44 -17.49 -2.36 -8.59
CA ASP A 44 -18.07 -3.61 -8.10
C ASP A 44 -18.73 -3.41 -6.72
N SER A 45 -19.50 -4.41 -6.30
CA SER A 45 -20.03 -4.49 -4.94
C SER A 45 -19.57 -5.70 -4.16
N PHE A 46 -18.83 -6.60 -4.83
CA PHE A 46 -18.32 -7.85 -4.28
C PHE A 46 -17.08 -8.23 -5.08
N GLY A 47 -15.94 -7.65 -4.74
CA GLY A 47 -14.65 -8.02 -5.31
C GLY A 47 -14.32 -9.50 -5.09
N VAL A 48 -13.53 -10.05 -6.01
CA VAL A 48 -13.16 -11.47 -6.04
C VAL A 48 -11.86 -11.68 -5.29
N ALA A 49 -11.89 -12.56 -4.29
CA ALA A 49 -10.70 -12.94 -3.54
C ALA A 49 -9.88 -13.94 -4.36
N ALA A 50 -8.60 -13.64 -4.57
CA ALA A 50 -7.67 -14.42 -5.37
C ALA A 50 -6.54 -14.98 -4.51
N HIS A 51 -6.08 -16.18 -4.88
CA HIS A 51 -5.10 -16.97 -4.15
C HIS A 51 -3.83 -17.20 -4.97
N SER A 52 -2.72 -17.51 -4.29
CA SER A 52 -1.41 -17.57 -4.93
C SER A 52 -1.24 -18.73 -5.92
N ASP A 53 -2.06 -19.78 -5.82
CA ASP A 53 -2.10 -20.91 -6.77
C ASP A 53 -2.88 -20.60 -8.06
N GLY A 54 -3.42 -19.39 -8.19
CA GLY A 54 -4.20 -18.93 -9.34
C GLY A 54 -5.70 -19.25 -9.22
N SER A 55 -6.14 -19.88 -8.13
CA SER A 55 -7.56 -20.02 -7.82
C SER A 55 -8.16 -18.72 -7.27
N PHE A 56 -9.50 -18.63 -7.28
CA PHE A 56 -10.20 -17.47 -6.75
C PHE A 56 -11.65 -17.80 -6.38
N ASP A 57 -12.22 -16.96 -5.51
CA ASP A 57 -13.54 -17.12 -4.90
C ASP A 57 -14.49 -16.01 -5.37
N VAL A 58 -15.50 -16.40 -6.15
CA VAL A 58 -16.59 -15.50 -6.57
C VAL A 58 -17.74 -15.63 -5.58
N ARG A 59 -18.15 -14.51 -4.97
CA ARG A 59 -19.21 -14.51 -3.95
C ARG A 59 -20.60 -14.66 -4.59
N GLU A 60 -21.48 -15.43 -3.96
CA GLU A 60 -22.89 -15.50 -4.35
C GLU A 60 -23.69 -14.32 -3.75
N TYR A 61 -24.58 -13.70 -4.54
CA TYR A 61 -25.34 -12.52 -4.16
C TYR A 61 -26.35 -12.81 -3.02
N GLY A 62 -26.42 -11.94 -2.00
CA GLY A 62 -27.63 -11.79 -1.17
C GLY A 62 -27.67 -12.36 0.25
N ARG A 63 -26.54 -12.56 0.97
CA ARG A 63 -26.58 -12.83 2.42
C ARG A 63 -25.50 -12.09 3.22
N PRO A 64 -25.87 -11.38 4.30
CA PRO A 64 -24.94 -10.63 5.15
C PRO A 64 -24.29 -11.49 6.25
N ASP A 65 -23.97 -12.76 5.97
CA ASP A 65 -23.19 -13.58 6.89
C ASP A 65 -22.02 -14.26 6.20
N ASN A 66 -20.92 -14.38 6.95
CA ASN A 66 -19.67 -15.10 6.68
C ASN A 66 -19.81 -16.59 6.27
N ASN A 67 -21.03 -17.08 6.02
CA ASN A 67 -21.35 -18.40 5.49
C ASN A 67 -21.64 -18.38 3.98
N ASN A 68 -21.32 -17.28 3.30
CA ASN A 68 -21.68 -17.08 1.91
C ASN A 68 -21.01 -18.16 1.02
N ARG A 69 -21.82 -18.87 0.22
CA ARG A 69 -21.32 -19.93 -0.67
C ARG A 69 -20.53 -19.27 -1.80
N ALA A 70 -19.21 -19.32 -1.75
CA ALA A 70 -18.39 -18.89 -2.87
C ALA A 70 -18.40 -19.94 -3.98
N ILE A 71 -18.52 -19.48 -5.23
CA ILE A 71 -18.11 -20.26 -6.39
C ILE A 71 -16.57 -20.25 -6.42
N VAL A 72 -15.97 -21.41 -6.14
CA VAL A 72 -14.51 -21.56 -6.14
C VAL A 72 -14.02 -21.99 -7.52
N VAL A 73 -13.30 -21.11 -8.20
CA VAL A 73 -12.64 -21.40 -9.47
C VAL A 73 -11.25 -21.95 -9.19
N ARG A 74 -10.95 -23.16 -9.67
CA ARG A 74 -9.65 -23.81 -9.49
C ARG A 74 -9.04 -24.22 -10.83
N PHE A 75 -7.72 -24.27 -10.86
CA PHE A 75 -6.93 -24.78 -11.97
C PHE A 75 -6.10 -25.97 -11.49
N GLY A 76 -6.61 -27.20 -11.69
CA GLY A 76 -5.97 -28.43 -11.22
C GLY A 76 -4.61 -28.74 -11.85
N ILE A 77 -4.15 -27.91 -12.79
CA ILE A 77 -2.76 -27.93 -13.27
C ILE A 77 -1.75 -27.57 -12.16
N TYR A 78 -2.16 -26.77 -11.16
CA TYR A 78 -1.47 -26.68 -9.88
C TYR A 78 -2.03 -27.75 -8.95
N ASN A 79 -1.27 -28.81 -8.68
CA ASN A 79 -1.75 -29.97 -7.94
C ASN A 79 -0.84 -30.38 -6.77
N ASN A 80 0.06 -29.50 -6.33
CA ASN A 80 1.00 -29.80 -5.28
C ASN A 80 0.76 -28.92 -4.05
N TYR A 81 0.15 -29.53 -3.03
CA TYR A 81 -0.20 -28.88 -1.77
C TYR A 81 0.39 -29.65 -0.59
N ASP A 82 0.71 -28.96 0.49
CA ASP A 82 1.17 -29.56 1.74
C ASP A 82 0.00 -30.21 2.51
N SER A 83 0.29 -30.84 3.65
CA SER A 83 -0.74 -31.48 4.49
C SER A 83 -1.78 -30.51 5.06
N ASN A 84 -1.55 -29.20 4.97
CA ASN A 84 -2.45 -28.14 5.41
C ASN A 84 -3.15 -27.45 4.23
N GLY A 85 -3.03 -28.00 3.01
CA GLY A 85 -3.66 -27.45 1.81
C GLY A 85 -2.99 -26.21 1.24
N ARG A 86 -1.75 -25.88 1.63
CA ARG A 86 -1.01 -24.72 1.12
C ARG A 86 -0.18 -25.09 -0.10
N PRO A 87 0.08 -24.16 -1.04
CA PRO A 87 0.93 -24.43 -2.19
C PRO A 87 2.30 -24.95 -1.73
N ALA A 88 2.77 -26.07 -2.26
CA ALA A 88 4.00 -26.75 -1.80
C ALA A 88 5.17 -26.67 -2.81
N THR A 89 4.90 -26.30 -4.06
CA THR A 89 5.95 -26.02 -5.06
C THR A 89 6.23 -24.53 -5.11
N PRO A 90 7.49 -24.10 -5.21
CA PRO A 90 7.83 -22.71 -5.48
C PRO A 90 7.02 -22.15 -6.66
N LEU A 91 6.41 -21.00 -6.45
CA LEU A 91 5.68 -20.23 -7.44
C LEU A 91 6.07 -18.75 -7.33
N GLN A 92 5.82 -18.01 -8.40
CA GLN A 92 5.86 -16.55 -8.42
C GLN A 92 4.45 -16.02 -8.56
N TRP A 93 4.06 -15.09 -7.70
CA TRP A 93 2.77 -14.41 -7.77
C TRP A 93 2.97 -12.91 -7.88
N THR A 94 2.45 -12.30 -8.95
CA THR A 94 2.74 -10.90 -9.30
C THR A 94 1.55 -10.23 -9.98
N ASN A 95 1.52 -8.90 -9.93
CA ASN A 95 0.70 -8.10 -10.84
C ASN A 95 1.38 -8.01 -12.21
N VAL A 96 0.67 -8.34 -13.28
CA VAL A 96 1.19 -8.16 -14.66
C VAL A 96 1.46 -6.67 -14.90
N GLY A 97 2.56 -6.35 -15.60
CA GLY A 97 3.02 -4.97 -15.79
C GLY A 97 3.52 -4.30 -14.51
N GLY A 98 3.57 -5.03 -13.38
CA GLY A 98 3.99 -4.55 -12.08
C GLY A 98 2.84 -4.02 -11.22
N TYR A 99 1.72 -3.57 -11.77
CA TYR A 99 0.66 -2.91 -10.99
C TYR A 99 -0.77 -3.10 -11.51
N TYR A 100 -0.99 -3.64 -12.72
CA TYR A 100 -2.35 -3.88 -13.18
C TYR A 100 -3.02 -4.92 -12.28
N PRO A 101 -4.36 -4.85 -12.08
CA PRO A 101 -5.10 -5.82 -11.29
C PRO A 101 -5.32 -7.12 -12.10
N ALA A 102 -4.22 -7.64 -12.61
CA ALA A 102 -4.08 -8.87 -13.35
C ALA A 102 -3.05 -9.73 -12.62
N LEU A 103 -3.55 -10.64 -11.79
CA LEU A 103 -2.73 -11.49 -10.94
C LEU A 103 -2.22 -12.68 -11.77
N GLN A 104 -0.91 -12.84 -11.83
CA GLN A 104 -0.24 -13.94 -12.50
C GLN A 104 0.48 -14.82 -11.50
N THR A 105 0.05 -16.09 -11.44
CA THR A 105 0.79 -17.18 -10.82
C THR A 105 1.65 -17.86 -11.87
N LYS A 106 2.93 -18.09 -11.56
CA LYS A 106 3.88 -18.79 -12.44
C LYS A 106 4.62 -19.87 -11.68
N PHE A 107 4.72 -21.07 -12.26
CA PHE A 107 5.45 -22.20 -11.69
C PHE A 107 5.95 -23.14 -12.79
N GLU A 108 6.86 -24.06 -12.44
CA GLU A 108 7.39 -25.08 -13.35
C GLU A 108 6.73 -26.44 -13.07
N ARG A 109 6.40 -27.18 -14.14
CA ARG A 109 5.86 -28.54 -14.07
C ARG A 109 6.28 -29.32 -15.30
N ASP A 110 6.85 -30.52 -15.11
CA ASP A 110 7.22 -31.43 -16.21
C ASP A 110 8.07 -30.72 -17.30
N ASN A 111 9.10 -29.96 -16.89
CA ASN A 111 9.93 -29.11 -17.77
C ASN A 111 9.16 -28.06 -18.59
N CYS A 112 7.94 -27.73 -18.18
CA CYS A 112 7.12 -26.69 -18.76
C CYS A 112 6.92 -25.54 -17.78
N THR A 113 7.04 -24.30 -18.28
CA THR A 113 6.61 -23.12 -17.54
C THR A 113 5.10 -22.99 -17.70
N VAL A 114 4.39 -22.91 -16.57
CA VAL A 114 2.94 -22.67 -16.52
C VAL A 114 2.68 -21.30 -15.91
N THR A 115 1.79 -20.53 -16.53
CA THR A 115 1.26 -19.30 -15.94
C THR A 115 -0.26 -19.31 -15.91
N ILE A 116 -0.84 -18.88 -14.80
CA ILE A 116 -2.28 -18.65 -14.63
C ILE A 116 -2.46 -17.15 -14.39
N THR A 117 -3.11 -16.45 -15.32
CA THR A 117 -3.35 -14.99 -15.20
C THR A 117 -4.85 -14.71 -15.08
N ASN A 118 -5.27 -14.05 -14.01
CA ASN A 118 -6.67 -13.68 -13.72
C ASN A 118 -6.82 -12.16 -13.61
N PHE A 119 -7.86 -11.59 -14.22
CA PHE A 119 -8.21 -10.17 -14.08
C PHE A 119 -9.70 -9.92 -14.27
N GLY A 120 -10.22 -8.83 -13.69
CA GLY A 120 -11.60 -8.38 -13.90
C GLY A 120 -11.71 -7.36 -15.02
N ASP A 121 -12.85 -7.39 -15.72
CA ASP A 121 -13.24 -6.39 -16.71
C ASP A 121 -14.74 -6.10 -16.62
N LYS A 122 -15.15 -4.86 -16.89
CA LYS A 122 -16.56 -4.49 -16.93
C LYS A 122 -17.14 -4.75 -18.32
N VAL A 123 -18.19 -5.55 -18.38
CA VAL A 123 -18.74 -6.04 -19.64
C VAL A 123 -20.26 -5.91 -19.70
N LYS A 124 -20.77 -5.88 -20.93
CA LYS A 124 -22.20 -5.92 -21.24
C LYS A 124 -22.56 -7.29 -21.78
N ALA A 125 -23.48 -7.97 -21.10
CA ALA A 125 -24.01 -9.27 -21.50
C ALA A 125 -25.54 -9.24 -21.37
N GLY A 126 -26.27 -9.73 -22.37
CA GLY A 126 -27.75 -9.73 -22.32
C GLY A 126 -28.40 -8.35 -22.10
N GLY A 127 -27.70 -7.25 -22.43
CA GLY A 127 -28.17 -5.88 -22.22
C GLY A 127 -27.86 -5.27 -20.84
N HIS A 128 -27.27 -6.05 -19.92
CA HIS A 128 -26.93 -5.62 -18.56
C HIS A 128 -25.42 -5.59 -18.33
N SER A 129 -24.99 -4.83 -17.32
CA SER A 129 -23.59 -4.64 -16.94
C SER A 129 -23.18 -5.69 -15.90
N TYR A 130 -21.98 -6.24 -16.04
CA TYR A 130 -21.41 -7.18 -15.08
C TYR A 130 -19.91 -6.90 -14.93
N VAL A 131 -19.33 -7.37 -13.82
CA VAL A 131 -17.90 -7.66 -13.77
C VAL A 131 -17.70 -9.10 -14.23
N ALA A 132 -16.82 -9.30 -15.20
CA ALA A 132 -16.39 -10.61 -15.67
C ALA A 132 -14.92 -10.85 -15.32
N ILE A 133 -14.62 -12.00 -14.74
CA ILE A 133 -13.25 -12.42 -14.46
C ILE A 133 -12.76 -13.29 -15.61
N TYR A 134 -11.68 -12.85 -16.24
CA TYR A 134 -11.00 -13.54 -17.32
C TYR A 134 -9.78 -14.28 -16.78
N SER A 135 -9.65 -15.54 -17.19
CA SER A 135 -8.52 -16.39 -16.80
C SER A 135 -7.80 -16.93 -18.03
N ARG A 136 -6.47 -17.04 -17.98
CA ARG A 136 -5.68 -17.75 -18.99
C ARG A 136 -4.62 -18.62 -18.34
N VAL A 137 -4.64 -19.91 -18.68
CA VAL A 137 -3.55 -20.85 -18.42
C VAL A 137 -2.69 -20.93 -19.68
N GLN A 138 -1.44 -20.50 -19.59
CA GLN A 138 -0.45 -20.63 -20.66
C GLN A 138 0.62 -21.63 -20.23
N ILE A 139 0.96 -22.54 -21.13
CA ILE A 139 1.92 -23.63 -20.88
C ILE A 139 2.98 -23.56 -21.98
N THR A 140 4.24 -23.45 -21.61
CA THR A 140 5.38 -23.45 -22.54
C THR A 140 6.28 -24.63 -22.25
N ASN A 141 6.42 -25.53 -23.23
CA ASN A 141 7.24 -26.73 -23.10
C ASN A 141 8.69 -26.45 -23.51
N HIS A 142 9.62 -26.57 -22.55
CA HIS A 142 11.06 -26.37 -22.79
C HIS A 142 11.83 -27.68 -23.02
N ASP A 143 11.14 -28.81 -23.01
CA ASP A 143 11.71 -30.14 -23.21
C ASP A 143 11.84 -30.47 -24.71
N THR A 144 12.50 -31.59 -24.97
CA THR A 144 12.63 -32.23 -26.28
C THR A 144 11.52 -33.23 -26.59
N VAL A 145 10.65 -33.52 -25.61
CA VAL A 145 9.50 -34.41 -25.73
C VAL A 145 8.18 -33.68 -25.48
N SER A 146 7.08 -34.19 -26.05
CA SER A 146 5.75 -33.63 -25.78
C SER A 146 5.29 -33.96 -24.37
N HIS A 147 4.64 -33.00 -23.71
CA HIS A 147 4.04 -33.18 -22.39
C HIS A 147 2.52 -33.03 -22.47
N THR A 148 1.79 -33.84 -21.71
CA THR A 148 0.32 -33.74 -21.61
C THR A 148 -0.04 -33.04 -20.31
N LEU A 149 -0.42 -31.77 -20.42
CA LEU A 149 -0.73 -30.88 -19.30
C LEU A 149 -2.13 -30.28 -19.50
N ASP A 150 -3.09 -30.79 -18.75
CA ASP A 150 -4.47 -30.30 -18.73
C ASP A 150 -4.62 -29.21 -17.66
N PRO A 151 -5.15 -28.01 -17.99
CA PRO A 151 -5.55 -27.02 -16.99
C PRO A 151 -6.41 -27.57 -15.84
N ALA A 152 -7.20 -28.62 -16.12
CA ALA A 152 -8.05 -29.31 -15.16
C ALA A 152 -8.91 -28.33 -14.33
N VAL A 153 -9.59 -27.41 -15.02
CA VAL A 153 -10.44 -26.41 -14.37
C VAL A 153 -11.60 -27.04 -13.60
N SER A 154 -11.99 -26.45 -12.47
CA SER A 154 -13.11 -26.97 -11.68
C SER A 154 -14.39 -27.03 -12.51
N SER A 155 -15.13 -28.16 -12.41
CA SER A 155 -16.45 -28.29 -13.01
C SER A 155 -17.46 -27.53 -12.14
N ILE A 156 -17.71 -26.27 -12.48
CA ILE A 156 -18.63 -25.42 -11.73
C ILE A 156 -20.02 -25.58 -12.36
N GLY A 157 -20.83 -26.45 -11.77
CA GLY A 157 -22.27 -26.51 -12.07
C GLY A 157 -22.96 -25.30 -11.46
N ASN A 158 -23.79 -24.61 -12.23
CA ASN A 158 -24.57 -23.50 -11.70
C ASN A 158 -25.93 -23.96 -11.21
N THR A 159 -26.37 -23.37 -10.09
CA THR A 159 -27.80 -23.31 -9.75
C THR A 159 -28.41 -21.93 -10.01
N GLN A 160 -27.63 -20.90 -10.38
CA GLN A 160 -28.10 -19.53 -10.61
C GLN A 160 -27.57 -18.72 -11.83
N GLY A 161 -26.57 -19.16 -12.63
CA GLY A 161 -25.96 -18.36 -13.73
C GLY A 161 -24.79 -19.02 -14.48
N ALA A 162 -24.24 -18.49 -15.59
CA ALA A 162 -23.11 -19.16 -16.26
C ALA A 162 -21.96 -19.55 -15.30
N GLY A 163 -21.61 -20.86 -15.23
CA GLY A 163 -20.37 -21.30 -14.57
C GLY A 163 -19.14 -20.85 -15.36
N LEU A 164 -17.95 -21.35 -15.03
CA LEU A 164 -16.74 -21.01 -15.79
C LEU A 164 -16.88 -21.39 -17.28
N VAL A 165 -16.91 -20.40 -18.17
CA VAL A 165 -17.13 -20.57 -19.61
C VAL A 165 -15.79 -20.61 -20.34
N PRO A 166 -15.50 -21.65 -21.16
CA PRO A 166 -14.31 -21.65 -22.01
C PRO A 166 -14.47 -20.66 -23.18
N LEU A 167 -13.44 -19.84 -23.41
CA LEU A 167 -13.35 -18.90 -24.54
C LEU A 167 -12.51 -19.45 -25.68
N GLN A 168 -11.35 -20.02 -25.35
CA GLN A 168 -10.40 -20.58 -26.29
C GLN A 168 -9.66 -21.74 -25.61
N GLY A 169 -9.51 -22.88 -26.29
CA GLY A 169 -8.80 -24.05 -25.76
C GLY A 169 -7.65 -24.47 -26.67
N GLY A 170 -6.44 -24.52 -26.11
CA GLY A 170 -5.28 -25.16 -26.74
C GLY A 170 -5.34 -26.68 -26.64
N SER A 171 -4.34 -27.35 -27.22
CA SER A 171 -4.12 -28.79 -27.04
C SER A 171 -3.56 -29.05 -25.65
N ASN A 172 -4.11 -30.04 -24.92
CA ASN A 172 -3.50 -30.52 -23.68
C ASN A 172 -2.15 -31.21 -23.93
N SER A 173 -1.88 -31.66 -25.16
CA SER A 173 -0.55 -32.15 -25.57
C SER A 173 0.27 -30.98 -26.12
N VAL A 174 1.29 -30.57 -25.37
CA VAL A 174 2.19 -29.45 -25.69
C VAL A 174 3.46 -30.00 -26.34
N ALA A 175 3.68 -29.68 -27.62
CA ALA A 175 4.84 -30.16 -28.37
C ALA A 175 6.15 -29.51 -27.87
N PRO A 176 7.31 -30.15 -28.09
CA PRO A 176 8.63 -29.61 -27.75
C PRO A 176 8.83 -28.17 -28.25
N GLY A 177 9.29 -27.26 -27.39
CA GLY A 177 9.59 -25.88 -27.76
C GLY A 177 8.38 -25.01 -28.12
N THR A 178 7.15 -25.45 -27.82
CA THR A 178 5.92 -24.71 -28.16
C THR A 178 5.17 -24.23 -26.93
N SER A 179 4.26 -23.26 -27.14
CA SER A 179 3.31 -22.81 -26.12
C SER A 179 1.87 -23.06 -26.54
N VAL A 180 1.02 -23.41 -25.58
CA VAL A 180 -0.45 -23.46 -25.74
C VAL A 180 -1.12 -22.56 -24.71
N SER A 181 -2.38 -22.18 -24.94
CA SER A 181 -3.15 -21.38 -24.00
C SER A 181 -4.61 -21.82 -23.93
N HIS A 182 -5.16 -21.76 -22.72
CA HIS A 182 -6.56 -22.05 -22.43
C HIS A 182 -7.14 -20.85 -21.70
N SER A 183 -8.19 -20.24 -22.24
CA SER A 183 -8.81 -19.03 -21.69
C SER A 183 -10.26 -19.29 -21.31
N TYR A 184 -10.68 -18.65 -20.22
CA TYR A 184 -11.97 -18.81 -19.58
C TYR A 184 -12.54 -17.46 -19.13
N VAL A 185 -13.84 -17.42 -18.88
CA VAL A 185 -14.53 -16.28 -18.27
C VAL A 185 -15.63 -16.73 -17.33
N ILE A 186 -15.83 -16.00 -16.24
CA ILE A 186 -16.97 -16.17 -15.32
C ILE A 186 -17.51 -14.79 -14.94
N ALA A 187 -18.83 -14.65 -14.80
CA ALA A 187 -19.43 -13.44 -14.25
C ALA A 187 -19.25 -13.44 -12.73
N ALA A 188 -18.80 -12.33 -12.16
CA ALA A 188 -18.47 -12.23 -10.73
C ALA A 188 -19.35 -11.24 -9.96
N ASP A 189 -19.76 -10.14 -10.59
CA ASP A 189 -20.57 -9.13 -9.92
C ASP A 189 -21.62 -8.51 -10.86
N LYS A 190 -22.73 -8.06 -10.28
CA LYS A 190 -23.85 -7.39 -10.98
C LYS A 190 -23.82 -5.87 -10.77
N MET A 191 -22.69 -5.29 -10.40
CA MET A 191 -22.52 -3.86 -10.13
C MET A 191 -23.56 -3.35 -9.11
N GLY A 192 -23.78 -4.12 -8.04
CA GLY A 192 -24.76 -3.80 -7.00
C GLY A 192 -26.24 -3.96 -7.38
N ALA A 193 -26.55 -4.54 -8.55
CA ALA A 193 -27.91 -4.53 -9.08
C ALA A 193 -28.93 -5.47 -8.41
N GLY A 194 -28.60 -6.19 -7.33
CA GLY A 194 -29.67 -6.98 -6.72
C GLY A 194 -30.14 -8.15 -7.54
N ASP A 195 -31.34 -8.60 -7.19
CA ASP A 195 -32.15 -9.49 -8.01
C ASP A 195 -32.87 -8.74 -9.15
N ALA A 196 -32.48 -7.50 -9.47
CA ALA A 196 -33.12 -6.71 -10.52
C ALA A 196 -32.99 -7.34 -11.91
N TYR A 197 -31.91 -8.10 -12.14
CA TYR A 197 -31.74 -8.96 -13.30
C TYR A 197 -30.93 -10.21 -12.96
N GLY A 198 -31.11 -11.26 -13.77
CA GLY A 198 -30.44 -12.55 -13.60
C GLY A 198 -28.98 -12.52 -14.05
N TRP A 199 -28.23 -13.55 -13.68
CA TRP A 199 -26.89 -13.79 -14.21
C TRP A 199 -26.93 -14.11 -15.72
N PRO A 200 -25.87 -13.78 -16.49
CA PRO A 200 -25.86 -13.97 -17.92
C PRO A 200 -25.82 -15.46 -18.29
N SER A 201 -26.33 -15.80 -19.49
CA SER A 201 -26.14 -17.13 -20.06
C SER A 201 -24.69 -17.35 -20.49
N SER A 202 -24.24 -18.60 -20.63
CA SER A 202 -22.88 -18.89 -21.08
C SER A 202 -22.58 -18.32 -22.47
N SER A 203 -23.58 -18.30 -23.37
CA SER A 203 -23.44 -17.69 -24.70
C SER A 203 -23.33 -16.17 -24.64
N ASP A 204 -24.11 -15.52 -23.78
CA ASP A 204 -24.05 -14.05 -23.63
C ASP A 204 -22.72 -13.64 -23.02
N LEU A 205 -22.24 -14.38 -22.01
CA LEU A 205 -20.97 -14.10 -21.36
C LEU A 205 -19.77 -14.33 -22.29
N ALA A 206 -19.77 -15.40 -23.08
CA ALA A 206 -18.72 -15.63 -24.09
C ALA A 206 -18.71 -14.56 -25.20
N ALA A 207 -19.86 -13.95 -25.47
CA ALA A 207 -20.03 -12.88 -26.45
C ALA A 207 -19.92 -11.47 -25.85
N ALA A 208 -19.75 -11.34 -24.53
CA ALA A 208 -19.79 -10.07 -23.83
C ALA A 208 -18.70 -9.12 -24.36
N LEU A 209 -19.05 -7.85 -24.42
CA LEU A 209 -18.15 -6.77 -24.86
C LEU A 209 -17.90 -5.81 -23.70
N PRO A 210 -16.80 -5.05 -23.70
CA PRO A 210 -16.59 -3.99 -22.71
C PRO A 210 -17.80 -3.06 -22.55
N ASP A 211 -18.15 -2.74 -21.30
CA ASP A 211 -19.25 -1.84 -20.94
C ASP A 211 -18.72 -0.52 -20.38
N ASP A 212 -18.13 0.27 -21.26
CA ASP A 212 -17.75 1.63 -20.96
C ASP A 212 -18.09 2.60 -22.09
N ASP A 213 -18.20 3.88 -21.72
CA ASP A 213 -18.47 4.96 -22.67
C ASP A 213 -17.18 5.42 -23.38
N SER A 214 -16.07 4.66 -23.28
CA SER A 214 -14.77 5.09 -23.81
C SER A 214 -14.65 4.99 -25.33
N GLY A 215 -15.66 4.41 -25.98
CA GLY A 215 -15.64 4.12 -27.42
C GLY A 215 -14.62 3.05 -27.79
N PHE A 216 -14.24 2.16 -26.86
CA PHE A 216 -13.34 1.05 -27.14
C PHE A 216 -13.90 0.18 -28.27
N VAL A 217 -13.10 0.01 -29.33
CA VAL A 217 -13.46 -0.81 -30.48
C VAL A 217 -12.75 -2.15 -30.37
N ASN A 218 -13.52 -3.22 -30.25
CA ASN A 218 -12.97 -4.57 -30.24
C ASN A 218 -12.17 -4.86 -31.52
N ASN A 219 -10.97 -5.39 -31.35
CA ASN A 219 -10.21 -5.93 -32.46
C ASN A 219 -10.69 -7.37 -32.73
N LEU A 220 -11.41 -7.56 -33.82
CA LEU A 220 -11.95 -8.86 -34.22
C LEU A 220 -10.86 -9.89 -34.59
N ASN A 221 -9.61 -9.47 -34.74
CA ASN A 221 -8.47 -10.33 -35.07
C ASN A 221 -7.70 -10.85 -33.84
N VAL A 222 -8.12 -10.49 -32.62
CA VAL A 222 -7.53 -11.02 -31.38
C VAL A 222 -8.58 -11.73 -30.54
N SER A 223 -8.13 -12.56 -29.59
CA SER A 223 -9.06 -13.33 -28.74
C SER A 223 -9.91 -12.41 -27.85
N ARG A 224 -11.02 -12.94 -27.32
CA ARG A 224 -11.86 -12.21 -26.36
C ARG A 224 -11.08 -11.82 -25.10
N TYR A 225 -10.26 -12.73 -24.58
CA TYR A 225 -9.37 -12.47 -23.46
C TYR A 225 -8.40 -11.29 -23.75
N ASP A 226 -7.79 -11.25 -24.93
CA ASP A 226 -6.83 -10.19 -25.26
C ASP A 226 -7.51 -8.82 -25.42
N ASN A 227 -8.73 -8.79 -25.97
CA ASN A 227 -9.54 -7.56 -26.03
C ASN A 227 -9.88 -7.06 -24.61
N ALA A 228 -10.36 -7.94 -23.73
CA ALA A 228 -10.67 -7.59 -22.34
C ALA A 228 -9.42 -7.10 -21.59
N TYR A 229 -8.27 -7.76 -21.77
CA TYR A 229 -7.01 -7.33 -21.15
C TYR A 229 -6.57 -5.94 -21.64
N THR A 230 -6.71 -5.68 -22.95
CA THR A 230 -6.40 -4.37 -23.54
C THR A 230 -7.35 -3.28 -23.03
N HIS A 231 -8.63 -3.60 -22.88
CA HIS A 231 -9.62 -2.68 -22.32
C HIS A 231 -9.32 -2.36 -20.85
N MET A 232 -9.11 -3.39 -20.02
CA MET A 232 -8.75 -3.26 -18.61
C MET A 232 -7.51 -2.37 -18.42
N THR A 233 -6.42 -2.66 -19.14
CA THR A 233 -5.18 -1.86 -19.01
C THR A 233 -5.38 -0.41 -19.44
N ARG A 234 -6.10 -0.16 -20.55
CA ARG A 234 -6.43 1.20 -21.02
C ARG A 234 -7.26 1.98 -20.01
N TYR A 235 -8.25 1.33 -19.39
CA TYR A 235 -9.10 1.95 -18.38
C TYR A 235 -8.26 2.41 -17.18
N TRP A 236 -7.45 1.50 -16.63
CA TRP A 236 -6.63 1.81 -15.45
C TRP A 236 -5.54 2.83 -15.74
N ASP A 237 -4.91 2.81 -16.92
CA ASP A 237 -3.99 3.87 -17.34
C ASP A 237 -4.70 5.23 -17.41
N GLY A 238 -5.94 5.24 -17.90
CA GLY A 238 -6.81 6.42 -17.90
C GLY A 238 -7.09 6.94 -16.49
N GLN A 239 -7.38 6.06 -15.53
CA GLN A 239 -7.59 6.45 -14.12
C GLN A 239 -6.30 6.96 -13.46
N LEU A 240 -5.18 6.24 -13.64
CA LEU A 240 -3.87 6.64 -13.11
C LEU A 240 -3.39 7.99 -13.68
N SER A 241 -3.82 8.38 -14.89
CA SER A 241 -3.49 9.69 -15.46
C SER A 241 -4.12 10.88 -14.71
N LYS A 242 -5.14 10.64 -13.87
CA LYS A 242 -5.83 11.68 -13.11
C LYS A 242 -5.11 12.05 -11.82
N ILE A 243 -4.26 11.17 -11.31
CA ILE A 243 -3.46 11.38 -10.10
C ILE A 243 -2.03 11.84 -10.43
N ALA A 244 -1.30 12.26 -9.40
CA ALA A 244 0.12 12.52 -9.48
C ALA A 244 0.85 11.23 -9.87
N SER A 245 1.73 11.31 -10.86
CA SER A 245 2.55 10.18 -11.27
C SER A 245 3.92 10.26 -10.62
N ILE A 246 4.35 9.19 -9.96
CA ILE A 246 5.65 9.10 -9.31
C ILE A 246 6.57 8.12 -10.05
N SER A 247 7.87 8.37 -9.98
CA SER A 247 8.92 7.40 -10.29
C SER A 247 10.05 7.61 -9.29
N VAL A 248 10.45 6.54 -8.61
CA VAL A 248 11.49 6.57 -7.58
C VAL A 248 12.50 5.45 -7.80
N PRO A 249 13.71 5.56 -7.23
CA PRO A 249 14.76 4.56 -7.38
C PRO A 249 14.33 3.11 -7.09
N ASP A 250 13.54 2.88 -6.04
CA ASP A 250 12.89 1.58 -5.81
C ASP A 250 11.57 1.49 -6.60
N SER A 251 11.64 0.91 -7.80
CA SER A 251 10.48 0.78 -8.69
C SER A 251 9.30 0.00 -8.08
N ARG A 252 9.54 -0.82 -7.04
CA ARG A 252 8.46 -1.55 -6.35
C ARG A 252 7.53 -0.56 -5.62
N LEU A 253 8.05 0.54 -5.09
CA LEU A 253 7.24 1.60 -4.49
C LEU A 253 6.38 2.33 -5.53
N THR A 254 6.93 2.57 -6.73
CA THR A 254 6.15 3.13 -7.84
C THR A 254 5.00 2.20 -8.25
N ASN A 255 5.27 0.90 -8.32
CA ASN A 255 4.24 -0.10 -8.62
C ASN A 255 3.21 -0.20 -7.50
N ALA A 256 3.64 -0.19 -6.24
CA ALA A 256 2.77 -0.24 -5.08
C ALA A 256 1.84 0.98 -4.99
N TYR A 257 2.34 2.19 -5.30
CA TYR A 257 1.54 3.41 -5.38
C TYR A 257 0.43 3.31 -6.43
N LYS A 258 0.76 2.80 -7.63
CA LYS A 258 -0.23 2.59 -8.69
C LYS A 258 -1.25 1.51 -8.32
N ALA A 259 -0.78 0.37 -7.81
CA ALA A 259 -1.62 -0.74 -7.40
C ALA A 259 -2.55 -0.34 -6.25
N GLY A 260 -2.05 0.41 -5.26
CA GLY A 260 -2.85 0.89 -4.12
C GLY A 260 -4.00 1.79 -4.56
N PHE A 261 -3.79 2.69 -5.52
CA PHE A 261 -4.88 3.47 -6.11
C PHE A 261 -5.90 2.58 -6.81
N ILE A 262 -5.45 1.63 -7.64
CA ILE A 262 -6.33 0.71 -8.38
C ILE A 262 -7.15 -0.14 -7.40
N TYR A 263 -6.52 -0.76 -6.41
CA TYR A 263 -7.21 -1.56 -5.39
C TYR A 263 -8.19 -0.72 -4.57
N THR A 264 -7.86 0.54 -4.25
CA THR A 264 -8.82 1.44 -3.60
C THR A 264 -10.07 1.66 -4.45
N GLN A 265 -9.94 1.74 -5.77
CA GLN A 265 -11.09 1.85 -6.67
C GLN A 265 -11.83 0.54 -6.89
N MET A 266 -11.19 -0.62 -6.65
CA MET A 266 -11.81 -1.95 -6.77
C MET A 266 -12.41 -2.48 -5.47
N VAL A 267 -12.04 -1.94 -4.32
CA VAL A 267 -12.61 -2.33 -3.02
C VAL A 267 -13.82 -1.45 -2.69
N LYS A 268 -13.98 -0.32 -3.39
CA LYS A 268 -15.10 0.57 -3.13
C LYS A 268 -16.40 -0.06 -3.68
N ASP A 269 -17.47 0.05 -2.91
CA ASP A 269 -18.81 -0.32 -3.37
C ASP A 269 -19.48 0.88 -4.03
N GLY A 270 -19.36 0.97 -5.35
CA GLY A 270 -19.83 2.11 -6.13
C GLY A 270 -19.16 3.42 -5.70
N THR A 271 -19.75 4.13 -4.72
CA THR A 271 -19.19 5.36 -4.15
C THR A 271 -18.69 5.24 -2.71
N ARG A 272 -18.91 4.09 -2.06
CA ARG A 272 -18.56 3.85 -0.65
C ARG A 272 -17.14 3.29 -0.57
N TYR A 273 -16.22 3.96 0.10
CA TYR A 273 -14.84 3.48 0.23
C TYR A 273 -14.74 2.48 1.38
N ASN A 274 -15.06 1.22 1.09
CA ASN A 274 -14.85 0.12 2.03
C ASN A 274 -13.35 -0.09 2.29
N VAL A 275 -13.03 -0.74 3.40
CA VAL A 275 -11.65 -0.93 3.85
C VAL A 275 -11.02 -2.22 3.31
N GLY A 276 -11.82 -3.20 2.92
CA GLY A 276 -11.37 -4.39 2.20
C GLY A 276 -12.56 -5.19 1.69
N GLU A 277 -12.30 -6.23 0.90
CA GLU A 277 -13.40 -7.07 0.42
C GLU A 277 -13.78 -8.14 1.43
N ASN A 278 -12.83 -8.74 2.13
CA ASN A 278 -13.04 -9.91 2.99
C ASN A 278 -13.76 -9.58 4.30
N ASP A 279 -13.05 -9.36 5.40
CA ASP A 279 -13.71 -9.16 6.69
C ASP A 279 -14.19 -7.70 6.90
N TYR A 280 -13.74 -6.76 6.05
CA TYR A 280 -14.05 -5.32 6.11
C TYR A 280 -14.74 -4.79 4.86
N ASP A 281 -15.71 -5.55 4.34
CA ASP A 281 -16.63 -5.12 3.28
C ASP A 281 -17.64 -4.08 3.80
N THR A 282 -17.10 -2.99 4.35
CA THR A 282 -17.81 -1.91 5.02
C THR A 282 -16.91 -0.68 5.14
N VAL A 283 -17.55 0.45 5.39
CA VAL A 283 -16.91 1.71 5.73
C VAL A 283 -16.62 1.75 7.23
N PHE A 284 -15.44 2.25 7.61
CA PHE A 284 -15.11 2.67 8.96
C PHE A 284 -14.74 4.17 8.93
N ASP A 285 -15.19 4.93 9.93
CA ASP A 285 -15.21 6.40 9.84
C ASP A 285 -13.84 7.04 9.65
N HIS A 286 -12.87 6.68 10.48
CA HIS A 286 -11.55 7.30 10.41
C HIS A 286 -10.73 6.79 9.20
N ASP A 287 -11.06 5.59 8.72
CA ASP A 287 -10.47 4.97 7.54
C ASP A 287 -10.89 5.74 6.30
N GLU A 288 -12.19 5.99 6.19
CA GLU A 288 -12.78 6.76 5.09
C GLU A 288 -12.14 8.14 5.01
N ILE A 289 -12.04 8.87 6.13
CA ILE A 289 -11.40 10.19 6.17
C ILE A 289 -9.96 10.13 5.62
N GLY A 290 -9.17 9.14 6.02
CA GLY A 290 -7.80 8.96 5.53
C GLY A 290 -7.72 8.60 4.04
N ILE A 291 -8.62 7.74 3.55
CA ILE A 291 -8.71 7.36 2.14
C ILE A 291 -9.03 8.59 1.27
N TYR A 292 -10.02 9.39 1.67
CA TYR A 292 -10.36 10.64 0.97
C TYR A 292 -9.21 11.63 0.97
N ALA A 293 -8.55 11.84 2.13
CA ALA A 293 -7.41 12.75 2.22
C ALA A 293 -6.28 12.32 1.26
N ASN A 294 -5.91 11.04 1.24
CA ASN A 294 -4.92 10.51 0.31
C ASN A 294 -5.31 10.77 -1.16
N LEU A 295 -6.50 10.34 -1.58
CA LEU A 295 -6.93 10.50 -2.99
C LEU A 295 -6.98 11.98 -3.43
N LEU A 296 -7.38 12.88 -2.53
CA LEU A 296 -7.36 14.32 -2.80
C LEU A 296 -5.92 14.86 -2.90
N SER A 297 -5.01 14.45 -2.01
CA SER A 297 -3.58 14.78 -2.07
C SER A 297 -2.93 14.27 -3.37
N GLN A 298 -3.34 13.09 -3.84
CA GLN A 298 -2.92 12.53 -5.12
C GLN A 298 -3.50 13.29 -6.33
N GLY A 299 -4.57 14.07 -6.16
CA GLY A 299 -5.16 14.89 -7.21
C GLY A 299 -6.36 14.26 -7.93
N TYR A 300 -7.00 13.25 -7.35
CA TYR A 300 -8.23 12.64 -7.85
C TYR A 300 -9.47 13.50 -7.54
N LEU A 301 -9.44 14.77 -7.94
CA LEU A 301 -10.32 15.83 -7.41
C LEU A 301 -11.74 15.82 -8.01
N SER A 302 -11.86 15.84 -9.35
CA SER A 302 -13.16 15.95 -10.03
C SER A 302 -14.09 14.78 -9.71
N ASP A 303 -13.51 13.60 -9.67
CA ASP A 303 -14.24 12.34 -9.50
C ASP A 303 -14.62 12.11 -8.03
N LEU A 304 -13.99 12.84 -7.10
CA LEU A 304 -14.30 12.83 -5.68
C LEU A 304 -15.27 13.91 -5.23
N LYS A 305 -15.43 15.01 -5.98
CA LYS A 305 -16.30 16.14 -5.59
C LYS A 305 -17.69 15.69 -5.11
N ASP A 306 -18.36 14.90 -5.95
CA ASP A 306 -19.71 14.43 -5.66
C ASP A 306 -19.72 13.45 -4.49
N ARG A 307 -18.70 12.59 -4.38
CA ARG A 307 -18.58 11.62 -3.28
C ARG A 307 -18.27 12.30 -1.95
N LEU A 308 -17.46 13.35 -1.96
CA LEU A 308 -17.15 14.14 -0.77
C LEU A 308 -18.42 14.81 -0.23
N SER A 309 -19.26 15.33 -1.14
CA SER A 309 -20.52 15.97 -0.78
C SER A 309 -21.62 14.99 -0.36
N ASN A 310 -21.62 13.77 -0.92
CA ASN A 310 -22.77 12.85 -0.80
C ASN A 310 -22.52 11.60 0.03
N SER A 311 -21.27 11.20 0.28
CA SER A 311 -20.96 9.90 0.89
C SER A 311 -20.10 9.99 2.15
N LEU A 312 -19.19 10.99 2.25
CA LEU A 312 -18.25 11.09 3.38
C LEU A 312 -18.97 11.12 4.74
N LEU A 313 -18.76 10.07 5.54
CA LEU A 313 -19.40 9.82 6.84
C LEU A 313 -20.93 9.91 6.80
N LYS A 314 -21.58 9.55 5.68
CA LYS A 314 -23.06 9.48 5.60
C LYS A 314 -23.62 8.08 5.80
N ASP A 315 -22.78 7.06 5.65
CA ASP A 315 -23.16 5.65 5.83
C ASP A 315 -22.96 5.16 7.27
N VAL A 316 -22.45 6.01 8.15
CA VAL A 316 -22.37 5.74 9.58
C VAL A 316 -23.78 5.76 10.15
N GLY A 317 -24.22 4.62 10.67
CA GLY A 317 -25.63 4.35 10.97
C GLY A 317 -26.26 5.28 12.02
N ALA A 318 -27.54 5.02 12.34
CA ALA A 318 -28.32 5.76 13.35
C ALA A 318 -27.71 5.73 14.78
N THR A 319 -26.61 5.01 15.00
CA THR A 319 -25.88 4.84 16.26
C THR A 319 -24.76 5.87 16.48
N GLY A 320 -24.40 6.66 15.46
CA GLY A 320 -23.28 7.61 15.52
C GLY A 320 -21.95 6.99 15.06
N LEU A 321 -20.85 7.76 15.20
CA LEU A 321 -19.50 7.35 14.79
C LEU A 321 -18.98 6.17 15.62
N ASP A 322 -18.38 5.17 14.97
CA ASP A 322 -17.65 4.07 15.61
C ASP A 322 -16.35 4.59 16.22
N TYR A 323 -15.67 5.49 15.50
CA TYR A 323 -14.43 6.14 15.91
C TYR A 323 -14.59 7.66 15.88
N ILE A 324 -14.70 8.27 17.07
CA ILE A 324 -15.04 9.69 17.20
C ILE A 324 -13.97 10.64 16.65
N ASP A 325 -12.72 10.18 16.55
CA ASP A 325 -11.60 10.94 15.97
C ASP A 325 -11.83 11.30 14.50
N ALA A 326 -12.60 10.49 13.77
CA ALA A 326 -13.04 10.80 12.41
C ALA A 326 -13.83 12.11 12.35
N GLY A 327 -14.74 12.29 13.30
CA GLY A 327 -15.55 13.50 13.41
C GLY A 327 -14.69 14.73 13.72
N PHE A 328 -13.70 14.59 14.59
CA PHE A 328 -12.83 15.71 14.96
C PHE A 328 -12.09 16.28 13.75
N LYS A 329 -11.54 15.41 12.89
CA LYS A 329 -10.80 15.81 11.68
C LYS A 329 -11.64 15.81 10.39
N TYR A 330 -12.97 15.87 10.49
CA TYR A 330 -13.88 15.90 9.34
C TYR A 330 -13.58 17.05 8.35
N ALA A 331 -13.16 18.21 8.85
CA ALA A 331 -12.78 19.34 8.02
C ALA A 331 -11.52 19.10 7.16
N TRP A 332 -10.71 18.08 7.45
CA TRP A 332 -9.41 17.90 6.79
C TRP A 332 -9.52 17.55 5.30
N PRO A 333 -10.26 16.52 4.85
CA PRO A 333 -10.47 16.28 3.41
C PRO A 333 -11.05 17.50 2.68
N TRP A 334 -11.98 18.22 3.30
CA TRP A 334 -12.56 19.45 2.73
C TRP A 334 -11.53 20.57 2.57
N ALA A 335 -10.62 20.73 3.54
CA ALA A 335 -9.54 21.71 3.47
C ALA A 335 -8.54 21.37 2.37
N VAL A 336 -8.18 20.09 2.20
CA VAL A 336 -7.35 19.62 1.08
C VAL A 336 -8.05 19.87 -0.25
N TYR A 337 -9.33 19.47 -0.38
CA TYR A 337 -10.12 19.74 -1.60
C TYR A 337 -10.15 21.24 -1.93
N LEU A 338 -10.45 22.09 -0.95
CA LEU A 338 -10.51 23.53 -1.13
C LEU A 338 -9.16 24.12 -1.53
N LEU A 339 -8.08 23.69 -0.89
CA LEU A 339 -6.71 24.09 -1.23
C LEU A 339 -6.42 23.76 -2.69
N LYS A 340 -6.61 22.49 -3.08
CA LYS A 340 -6.24 22.00 -4.42
C LYS A 340 -7.13 22.52 -5.53
N THR A 341 -8.42 22.83 -5.27
CA THR A 341 -9.37 23.22 -6.32
C THR A 341 -9.69 24.71 -6.34
N GLY A 342 -9.63 25.39 -5.20
CA GLY A 342 -10.21 26.73 -5.02
C GLY A 342 -11.74 26.75 -5.11
N ASP A 343 -12.43 25.61 -5.10
CA ASP A 343 -13.88 25.51 -5.25
C ASP A 343 -14.60 25.88 -3.95
N THR A 344 -14.67 27.19 -3.68
CA THR A 344 -15.35 27.72 -2.51
C THR A 344 -16.86 27.47 -2.53
N ALA A 345 -17.47 27.33 -3.71
CA ALA A 345 -18.91 27.15 -3.84
C ALA A 345 -19.37 25.79 -3.30
N THR A 346 -18.68 24.72 -3.66
CA THR A 346 -19.00 23.37 -3.14
C THR A 346 -18.75 23.27 -1.65
N VAL A 347 -17.65 23.85 -1.16
CA VAL A 347 -17.32 23.83 0.27
C VAL A 347 -18.31 24.67 1.07
N HIS A 348 -18.71 25.84 0.55
CA HIS A 348 -19.76 26.67 1.14
C HIS A 348 -21.09 25.93 1.25
N ALA A 349 -21.51 25.22 0.19
CA ALA A 349 -22.75 24.45 0.18
C ALA A 349 -22.78 23.30 1.20
N ASN A 350 -21.62 22.80 1.63
CA ASN A 350 -21.50 21.71 2.61
C ASN A 350 -21.03 22.21 3.99
N PHE A 351 -20.88 23.53 4.18
CA PHE A 351 -20.24 24.10 5.37
C PHE A 351 -20.99 23.77 6.68
N ASP A 352 -22.31 23.61 6.65
CA ASP A 352 -23.09 23.23 7.83
C ASP A 352 -22.71 21.85 8.37
N THR A 353 -22.53 20.87 7.48
CA THR A 353 -22.05 19.53 7.85
C THR A 353 -20.61 19.58 8.35
N ILE A 354 -19.76 20.40 7.71
CA ILE A 354 -18.38 20.59 8.17
C ILE A 354 -18.37 21.17 9.60
N ALA A 355 -19.18 22.20 9.85
CA ALA A 355 -19.28 22.87 11.14
C ALA A 355 -19.87 21.96 12.24
N SER A 356 -20.80 21.07 11.92
CA SER A 356 -21.36 20.15 12.92
C SER A 356 -20.32 19.18 13.49
N HIS A 357 -19.24 18.91 12.75
CA HIS A 357 -18.17 18.00 13.18
C HIS A 357 -16.92 18.69 13.72
N SER A 358 -16.47 19.78 13.09
CA SER A 358 -15.14 20.37 13.37
C SER A 358 -15.17 21.83 13.87
N SER A 359 -16.35 22.40 14.16
CA SER A 359 -16.44 23.73 14.77
C SER A 359 -15.88 23.75 16.20
N ALA A 360 -15.51 24.93 16.69
CA ALA A 360 -15.06 25.14 18.06
C ALA A 360 -16.05 24.56 19.08
N ASP A 361 -17.34 24.85 18.93
CA ASP A 361 -18.38 24.34 19.84
C ASP A 361 -18.50 22.82 19.78
N SER A 362 -18.40 22.22 18.59
CA SER A 362 -18.45 20.76 18.44
C SER A 362 -17.31 20.06 19.18
N ILE A 363 -16.08 20.58 19.03
CA ILE A 363 -14.90 20.07 19.73
C ILE A 363 -14.99 20.33 21.24
N ILE A 364 -15.31 21.55 21.66
CA ILE A 364 -15.44 21.90 23.09
C ILE A 364 -16.48 21.00 23.75
N ASN A 365 -17.60 20.68 23.11
CA ASN A 365 -18.61 19.79 23.67
C ASN A 365 -18.12 18.34 23.91
N LYS A 366 -16.97 17.98 23.36
CA LYS A 366 -16.31 16.67 23.49
C LYS A 366 -15.05 16.73 24.36
N GLU A 367 -14.82 17.84 25.04
CA GLU A 367 -13.77 17.96 26.06
C GLU A 367 -14.27 17.55 27.46
N GLU A 368 -13.38 16.95 28.24
CA GLU A 368 -13.57 16.71 29.67
C GLU A 368 -13.75 18.04 30.43
N LYS A 369 -14.87 18.15 31.14
CA LYS A 369 -15.25 19.42 31.80
C LYS A 369 -14.61 19.61 33.17
N SER A 370 -14.12 18.54 33.78
CA SER A 370 -13.54 18.58 35.13
C SER A 370 -12.58 17.41 35.37
N GLY A 371 -11.82 17.44 36.46
CA GLY A 371 -10.97 16.34 36.87
C GLY A 371 -9.58 16.34 36.22
N ALA A 372 -8.90 15.20 36.27
CA ALA A 372 -7.48 15.09 35.92
C ALA A 372 -7.16 15.25 34.43
N TYR A 373 -8.18 15.18 33.57
CA TYR A 373 -8.10 15.35 32.12
C TYR A 373 -8.87 16.59 31.64
N GLN A 374 -9.22 17.52 32.53
CA GLN A 374 -9.97 18.72 32.17
C GLN A 374 -9.33 19.46 30.97
N GLY A 375 -10.15 19.73 29.96
CA GLY A 375 -9.76 20.43 28.73
C GLY A 375 -9.09 19.56 27.67
N LEU A 376 -8.95 18.25 27.89
CA LEU A 376 -8.59 17.27 26.86
C LEU A 376 -9.85 16.63 26.29
N ILE A 377 -9.73 15.95 25.15
CA ILE A 377 -10.83 15.19 24.58
C ILE A 377 -11.22 14.01 25.49
N VAL A 378 -12.53 13.73 25.57
CA VAL A 378 -13.09 12.61 26.35
C VAL A 378 -12.54 11.25 25.89
N PRO A 379 -12.58 10.22 26.76
CA PRO A 379 -12.15 8.88 26.39
C PRO A 379 -12.87 8.34 25.16
N SER A 380 -12.15 7.57 24.34
CA SER A 380 -12.64 6.97 23.11
C SER A 380 -12.10 5.54 22.91
N ASN A 381 -12.62 4.85 21.90
CA ASN A 381 -12.10 3.58 21.40
C ASN A 381 -11.22 3.76 20.13
N SER A 382 -10.68 4.96 19.86
CA SER A 382 -9.98 5.29 18.61
C SER A 382 -8.65 4.55 18.35
N THR A 383 -8.23 3.68 19.26
CA THR A 383 -7.06 2.79 19.11
C THR A 383 -7.42 1.30 19.28
N ASP A 384 -8.69 0.96 19.04
CA ASP A 384 -9.31 -0.34 19.36
C ASP A 384 -9.18 -0.73 20.84
N SER A 385 -9.03 0.29 21.68
CA SER A 385 -9.05 0.19 23.14
C SER A 385 -9.60 1.47 23.75
N ASN A 386 -10.34 1.33 24.85
CA ASN A 386 -10.91 2.48 25.56
C ASN A 386 -9.84 3.20 26.39
N GLY A 387 -9.70 4.51 26.19
CA GLY A 387 -8.77 5.35 26.97
C GLY A 387 -8.81 6.82 26.55
N HIS A 388 -8.03 7.67 27.24
CA HIS A 388 -7.75 9.02 26.77
C HIS A 388 -6.56 8.95 25.84
N TRP A 389 -6.75 9.18 24.54
CA TRP A 389 -5.68 8.98 23.58
C TRP A 389 -5.20 10.30 23.00
N LEU A 390 -3.88 10.45 22.87
CA LEU A 390 -3.28 11.55 22.10
C LEU A 390 -3.79 11.58 20.65
N VAL A 391 -4.23 10.43 20.11
CA VAL A 391 -4.89 10.33 18.79
C VAL A 391 -6.07 11.29 18.69
N ASP A 392 -6.92 11.34 19.72
CA ASP A 392 -8.13 12.16 19.74
C ASP A 392 -7.78 13.65 19.85
N ASP A 393 -6.90 14.00 20.78
CA ASP A 393 -6.42 15.36 20.97
C ASP A 393 -5.76 15.90 19.69
N GLN A 394 -4.91 15.10 19.03
CA GLN A 394 -4.26 15.48 17.78
C GLN A 394 -5.27 15.59 16.62
N SER A 395 -6.23 14.67 16.51
CA SER A 395 -7.27 14.75 15.48
C SER A 395 -8.13 16.01 15.63
N ALA A 396 -8.47 16.40 16.87
CA ALA A 396 -9.16 17.65 17.16
C ALA A 396 -8.33 18.89 16.84
N LEU A 397 -7.03 18.88 17.16
CA LEU A 397 -6.13 19.98 16.79
C LEU A 397 -6.03 20.14 15.26
N LEU A 398 -5.88 19.04 14.51
CA LEU A 398 -5.90 19.07 13.03
C LEU A 398 -7.24 19.57 12.49
N GLY A 399 -8.35 19.09 13.04
CA GLY A 399 -9.70 19.51 12.70
C GLY A 399 -9.93 21.00 12.86
N LEU A 400 -9.52 21.57 14.00
CA LEU A 400 -9.65 23.00 14.27
C LEU A 400 -8.77 23.85 13.33
N GLN A 401 -7.54 23.41 13.02
CA GLN A 401 -6.68 24.12 12.05
C GLN A 401 -7.28 24.14 10.65
N THR A 402 -7.77 22.99 10.18
CA THR A 402 -8.36 22.84 8.84
C THR A 402 -9.70 23.55 8.73
N TYR A 403 -10.55 23.49 9.76
CA TYR A 403 -11.79 24.26 9.86
C TYR A 403 -11.53 25.77 9.84
N SER A 404 -10.54 26.23 10.63
CA SER A 404 -10.13 27.64 10.65
C SER A 404 -9.64 28.12 9.28
N TYR A 405 -8.88 27.30 8.54
CA TYR A 405 -8.49 27.58 7.16
C TYR A 405 -9.69 27.71 6.21
N ILE A 406 -10.63 26.76 6.26
CA ILE A 406 -11.86 26.81 5.44
C ILE A 406 -12.66 28.08 5.73
N ALA A 407 -12.94 28.35 7.01
CA ALA A 407 -13.74 29.50 7.42
C ALA A 407 -13.08 30.84 7.00
N ARG A 408 -11.76 31.00 7.17
CA ARG A 408 -11.06 32.19 6.66
C ARG A 408 -11.16 32.32 5.14
N THR A 409 -11.02 31.23 4.41
CA THR A 409 -11.11 31.23 2.95
C THR A 409 -12.52 31.66 2.50
N LEU A 410 -13.58 31.11 3.11
CA LEU A 410 -14.96 31.49 2.81
C LEU A 410 -15.30 32.93 3.21
N SER A 411 -14.70 33.46 4.29
CA SER A 411 -14.93 34.84 4.75
C SER A 411 -14.58 35.91 3.72
N SER A 412 -13.73 35.56 2.74
CA SER A 412 -13.34 36.47 1.66
C SER A 412 -14.41 36.57 0.55
N SER A 413 -15.31 35.58 0.44
CA SER A 413 -16.23 35.43 -0.70
C SER A 413 -17.71 35.34 -0.32
N TYR A 414 -18.03 35.07 0.95
CA TYR A 414 -19.41 34.85 1.42
C TYR A 414 -19.70 35.63 2.71
N THR A 415 -20.93 36.13 2.84
CA THR A 415 -21.37 36.99 3.96
C THR A 415 -22.66 36.51 4.65
N ASP A 416 -23.16 35.34 4.28
CA ASP A 416 -24.38 34.72 4.85
C ASP A 416 -24.17 34.11 6.24
N ARG A 417 -22.91 33.91 6.64
CA ARG A 417 -22.45 33.60 8.00
C ARG A 417 -21.21 34.43 8.33
N ASN A 418 -20.97 34.67 9.61
CA ASN A 418 -19.73 35.33 10.05
C ASN A 418 -18.55 34.33 10.09
N TYR A 419 -18.08 33.90 8.92
CA TYR A 419 -16.99 32.93 8.83
C TYR A 419 -15.67 33.42 9.47
N GLY A 420 -15.44 34.73 9.52
CA GLY A 420 -14.28 35.29 10.24
C GLY A 420 -14.34 35.02 11.75
N GLN A 421 -15.55 35.06 12.33
CA GLN A 421 -15.78 34.70 13.74
C GLN A 421 -15.65 33.20 13.97
N GLU A 422 -16.14 32.37 13.05
CA GLU A 422 -15.94 30.90 13.08
C GLU A 422 -14.45 30.54 13.14
N ALA A 423 -13.65 31.16 12.25
CA ALA A 423 -12.20 30.96 12.24
C ALA A 423 -11.53 31.38 13.56
N THR A 424 -11.91 32.56 14.08
CA THR A 424 -11.35 33.08 15.33
C THR A 424 -11.71 32.19 16.53
N ALA A 425 -12.93 31.66 16.57
CA ALA A 425 -13.37 30.73 17.61
C ALA A 425 -12.59 29.41 17.53
N ALA A 426 -12.37 28.89 16.32
CA ALA A 426 -11.58 27.69 16.09
C ALA A 426 -10.11 27.86 16.51
N ASP A 427 -9.49 29.01 16.24
CA ASP A 427 -8.13 29.31 16.70
C ASP A 427 -8.05 29.36 18.24
N ALA A 428 -9.05 29.94 18.89
CA ALA A 428 -9.11 30.03 20.34
C ALA A 428 -9.29 28.63 20.97
N ALA A 429 -10.18 27.80 20.43
CA ALA A 429 -10.36 26.41 20.85
C ALA A 429 -9.06 25.61 20.64
N TYR A 430 -8.38 25.79 19.50
CA TYR A 430 -7.10 25.15 19.20
C TYR A 430 -6.04 25.51 20.25
N GLY A 431 -5.90 26.81 20.56
CA GLY A 431 -4.95 27.28 21.56
C GLY A 431 -5.23 26.73 22.96
N ASN A 432 -6.51 26.67 23.35
CA ASN A 432 -6.93 26.14 24.65
C ASN A 432 -6.64 24.64 24.77
N LEU A 433 -7.03 23.84 23.78
CA LEU A 433 -6.77 22.41 23.74
C LEU A 433 -5.26 22.11 23.74
N LEU A 434 -4.49 22.79 22.87
CA LEU A 434 -3.04 22.61 22.81
C LEU A 434 -2.37 22.92 24.16
N ASN A 435 -2.80 23.98 24.84
CA ASN A 435 -2.28 24.33 26.16
C ASN A 435 -2.64 23.29 27.23
N ALA A 436 -3.86 22.74 27.20
CA ALA A 436 -4.30 21.70 28.13
C ALA A 436 -3.50 20.41 27.92
N VAL A 437 -3.38 19.94 26.67
CA VAL A 437 -2.58 18.77 26.28
C VAL A 437 -1.12 18.95 26.68
N ASN A 438 -0.50 20.10 26.35
CA ASN A 438 0.88 20.39 26.71
C ASN A 438 1.10 20.39 28.22
N SER A 439 0.17 20.97 28.99
CA SER A 439 0.25 20.99 30.46
C SER A 439 0.17 19.58 31.03
N LYS A 440 -0.77 18.76 30.53
CA LYS A 440 -0.96 17.39 30.97
C LYS A 440 0.27 16.52 30.64
N LEU A 441 0.75 16.57 29.40
CA LEU A 441 1.94 15.84 28.97
C LEU A 441 3.17 16.24 29.78
N ASN A 442 3.45 17.53 29.93
CA ASN A 442 4.60 18.01 30.71
C ASN A 442 4.57 17.48 32.15
N ASN A 443 3.41 17.50 32.79
CA ASN A 443 3.25 16.97 34.14
C ASN A 443 3.50 15.45 34.18
N THR A 444 2.91 14.68 33.27
CA THR A 444 3.07 13.21 33.21
C THR A 444 4.52 12.83 32.92
N ILE A 445 5.14 13.46 31.93
CA ILE A 445 6.53 13.23 31.51
C ILE A 445 7.48 13.54 32.66
N THR A 446 7.33 14.70 33.30
CA THR A 446 8.24 15.11 34.39
C THR A 446 8.07 14.23 35.62
N SER A 447 6.82 13.95 36.03
CA SER A 447 6.53 13.18 37.24
C SER A 447 6.96 11.72 37.14
N ASN A 448 7.03 11.17 35.92
CA ASN A 448 7.42 9.79 35.67
C ASN A 448 8.79 9.64 35.00
N ASN A 449 9.54 10.75 34.84
CA ASN A 449 10.84 10.78 34.16
C ASN A 449 10.83 10.12 32.77
N LEU A 450 9.81 10.43 31.95
CA LEU A 450 9.66 9.87 30.61
C LEU A 450 10.55 10.61 29.60
N ASN A 451 11.20 9.86 28.71
CA ASN A 451 11.93 10.41 27.57
C ASN A 451 11.14 10.36 26.25
N TYR A 452 9.87 9.95 26.28
CA TYR A 452 9.00 9.78 25.11
C TYR A 452 7.59 10.36 25.38
N LEU A 453 6.75 10.39 24.33
CA LEU A 453 5.32 10.73 24.44
C LEU A 453 4.51 9.48 24.80
N PRO A 454 3.81 9.44 25.94
CA PRO A 454 2.88 8.36 26.23
C PRO A 454 1.64 8.46 25.32
N CYS A 455 1.04 7.32 24.97
CA CYS A 455 -0.18 7.31 24.14
C CYS A 455 -1.38 7.93 24.87
N ASP A 456 -1.45 7.71 26.18
CA ASP A 456 -2.37 8.43 27.06
C ASP A 456 -1.62 9.60 27.69
N PRO A 457 -2.08 10.84 27.53
CA PRO A 457 -1.35 12.01 28.03
C PRO A 457 -1.20 12.03 29.55
N GLY A 458 -1.98 11.24 30.29
CA GLY A 458 -1.96 11.13 31.74
C GLY A 458 -1.29 9.90 32.34
N ILE A 459 -0.90 8.91 31.54
CA ILE A 459 -0.43 7.61 32.05
C ILE A 459 0.78 7.10 31.27
N PRO A 460 1.90 6.70 31.91
CA PRO A 460 3.02 6.06 31.23
C PRO A 460 2.61 4.77 30.52
N ASN A 461 3.16 4.51 29.32
CA ASN A 461 2.91 3.29 28.56
C ASN A 461 3.19 1.99 29.35
N THR A 462 4.09 2.01 30.34
CA THR A 462 4.40 0.85 31.21
C THR A 462 3.33 0.54 32.26
N THR A 463 2.30 1.36 32.41
CA THR A 463 1.29 1.19 33.47
C THR A 463 0.14 0.32 32.98
N SER A 464 -0.11 -0.78 33.68
CA SER A 464 -1.35 -1.55 33.54
C SER A 464 -2.45 -0.86 34.35
N SER A 465 -3.30 -0.04 33.74
CA SER A 465 -4.46 0.55 34.41
C SER A 465 -5.64 -0.43 34.42
N GLY A 466 -6.44 -0.42 35.49
CA GLY A 466 -7.61 -1.30 35.70
C GLY A 466 -8.78 -1.09 34.74
N THR A 467 -8.64 -0.23 33.73
CA THR A 467 -9.50 -0.07 32.56
C THR A 467 -8.67 -0.46 31.34
N ALA A 468 -8.91 -1.65 30.79
CA ALA A 468 -8.34 -2.14 29.53
C ALA A 468 -6.87 -1.75 29.25
N ASN A 469 -5.91 -2.52 29.77
CA ASN A 469 -4.51 -2.66 29.32
C ASN A 469 -4.03 -1.65 28.25
N ASN A 470 -3.34 -0.57 28.66
CA ASN A 470 -2.68 0.37 27.74
C ASN A 470 -1.91 -0.40 26.65
N ALA A 471 -2.46 -0.43 25.43
CA ALA A 471 -1.96 -1.28 24.35
C ALA A 471 -0.56 -0.89 23.91
N CYS A 472 -0.18 0.38 24.12
CA CYS A 472 1.13 0.92 23.77
C CYS A 472 2.29 0.42 24.64
N GLY A 473 1.99 -0.18 25.80
CA GLY A 473 2.99 -0.80 26.67
C GLY A 473 3.32 -2.24 26.31
N LYS A 474 2.52 -2.87 25.43
CA LYS A 474 2.69 -4.27 25.06
C LYS A 474 3.87 -4.41 24.10
N THR A 475 4.76 -5.35 24.37
CA THR A 475 5.87 -5.69 23.47
C THR A 475 5.36 -5.96 22.06
N ASN A 476 6.05 -5.45 21.04
CA ASN A 476 5.76 -5.68 19.61
C ASN A 476 4.33 -5.28 19.18
N ASN A 477 3.70 -4.33 19.88
CA ASN A 477 2.39 -3.80 19.53
C ASN A 477 2.51 -2.42 18.89
N ALA A 478 2.02 -2.24 17.67
CA ALA A 478 2.17 -1.00 16.93
C ALA A 478 1.40 0.21 17.50
N ASN A 479 0.52 0.01 18.50
CA ASN A 479 -0.22 1.12 19.12
C ASN A 479 0.69 2.18 19.73
N TRP A 480 1.95 1.86 20.10
CA TRP A 480 2.90 2.87 20.57
C TRP A 480 3.09 4.03 19.58
N GLY A 481 2.87 3.79 18.29
CA GLY A 481 2.94 4.80 17.22
C GLY A 481 1.58 5.29 16.72
N ALA A 482 0.44 4.88 17.33
CA ALA A 482 -0.91 5.20 16.86
C ALA A 482 -1.12 6.70 16.61
N MET A 483 -0.64 7.57 17.49
CA MET A 483 -0.76 9.02 17.31
C MET A 483 -0.11 9.54 16.01
N PHE A 484 0.96 8.88 15.52
CA PHE A 484 1.66 9.30 14.31
C PHE A 484 0.88 9.07 13.01
N LEU A 485 0.01 8.07 12.98
CA LEU A 485 -0.84 7.76 11.83
C LEU A 485 -2.28 8.26 12.05
N PHE A 486 -2.88 7.98 13.19
CA PHE A 486 -4.31 8.23 13.41
C PHE A 486 -4.52 9.72 13.71
N GLY A 487 -3.63 10.35 14.48
CA GLY A 487 -3.76 11.76 14.89
C GLY A 487 -3.44 12.77 13.78
N ARG A 488 -2.51 12.46 12.86
CA ARG A 488 -2.11 13.25 11.67
C ARG A 488 -1.60 14.69 11.94
N TRP A 489 -1.71 15.22 13.15
CA TRP A 489 -1.40 16.62 13.48
C TRP A 489 0.07 17.02 13.30
N ASN A 490 1.00 16.11 13.60
CA ASN A 490 2.43 16.41 13.55
C ASN A 490 2.89 16.87 12.16
N TRP A 491 2.48 16.17 11.10
CA TRP A 491 2.83 16.51 9.72
C TRP A 491 1.69 17.19 8.96
N ASP A 492 0.50 16.60 8.84
CA ASP A 492 -0.58 17.21 8.05
C ASP A 492 -1.04 18.54 8.66
N GLY A 493 -1.06 18.63 10.00
CA GLY A 493 -1.32 19.89 10.71
C GLY A 493 -0.24 20.96 10.46
N SER A 494 0.96 20.57 10.02
CA SER A 494 2.04 21.48 9.59
C SER A 494 1.77 22.20 8.28
N LEU A 495 0.93 21.58 7.44
CA LEU A 495 0.59 22.07 6.12
C LEU A 495 -0.46 23.18 6.21
N PHE A 496 -1.14 23.33 7.35
CA PHE A 496 -2.14 24.36 7.61
C PHE A 496 -1.66 25.39 8.65
N PRO A 497 -2.31 26.57 8.76
CA PRO A 497 -1.92 27.58 9.72
C PRO A 497 -2.16 27.11 11.16
N GLY A 498 -1.30 27.55 12.08
CA GLY A 498 -1.42 27.23 13.50
C GLY A 498 -0.06 27.00 14.14
N ALA A 499 0.14 27.52 15.35
CA ALA A 499 1.37 27.29 16.09
C ALA A 499 1.39 25.85 16.61
N ARG A 500 2.50 25.13 16.41
CA ARG A 500 2.73 23.79 16.95
C ARG A 500 3.89 23.88 17.91
N THR A 501 3.63 23.65 19.20
CA THR A 501 4.62 23.82 20.27
C THR A 501 4.40 22.80 21.38
N GLY A 502 5.41 22.59 22.21
CA GLY A 502 5.35 21.74 23.38
C GLY A 502 5.75 20.30 23.11
N PRO A 503 5.50 19.39 24.07
CA PRO A 503 6.07 18.04 24.07
C PRO A 503 5.79 17.24 22.80
N MET A 504 4.61 17.39 22.19
CA MET A 504 4.25 16.66 20.97
C MET A 504 5.14 17.00 19.77
N VAL A 505 5.79 18.16 19.78
CA VAL A 505 6.82 18.54 18.79
C VAL A 505 8.20 18.18 19.32
N ASP A 506 8.51 18.58 20.56
CA ASP A 506 9.86 18.49 21.14
C ASP A 506 10.35 17.05 21.35
N LYS A 507 9.43 16.08 21.48
CA LYS A 507 9.75 14.68 21.79
C LYS A 507 9.49 13.72 20.62
N LEU A 508 9.21 14.22 19.43
CA LEU A 508 8.89 13.38 18.27
C LEU A 508 10.01 12.38 17.96
N ASP A 509 11.25 12.85 17.76
CA ASP A 509 12.42 12.00 17.52
C ASP A 509 12.66 10.99 18.65
N ALA A 510 12.57 11.46 19.91
CA ALA A 510 12.78 10.62 21.09
C ALA A 510 11.70 9.53 21.26
N THR A 511 10.49 9.78 20.74
CA THR A 511 9.39 8.82 20.79
C THR A 511 9.57 7.72 19.75
N TYR A 512 10.02 8.05 18.53
CA TYR A 512 10.47 7.04 17.56
C TYR A 512 11.63 6.20 18.11
N ASP A 513 12.65 6.86 18.68
CA ASP A 513 13.79 6.18 19.28
C ASP A 513 13.38 5.21 20.41
N HIS A 514 12.43 5.63 21.25
CA HIS A 514 11.89 4.80 22.32
C HIS A 514 11.09 3.60 21.77
N GLY A 515 10.18 3.84 20.84
CA GLY A 515 9.33 2.81 20.25
C GLY A 515 10.12 1.72 19.55
N PHE A 516 11.02 2.08 18.64
CA PHE A 516 11.90 1.12 17.97
C PHE A 516 12.83 0.41 18.96
N GLY A 517 13.33 1.10 19.98
CA GLY A 517 14.16 0.51 21.03
C GLY A 517 13.42 -0.47 21.96
N ALA A 518 12.08 -0.39 22.01
CA ALA A 518 11.23 -1.25 22.83
C ALA A 518 10.76 -2.53 22.09
N LEU A 519 10.98 -2.62 20.77
CA LEU A 519 10.68 -3.81 20.00
C LEU A 519 11.66 -4.93 20.32
N SER A 520 11.15 -6.16 20.38
CA SER A 520 11.93 -7.35 20.75
C SER A 520 11.95 -8.35 19.61
N GLY A 521 13.14 -8.58 19.03
CA GLY A 521 13.36 -9.61 18.00
C GLY A 521 12.68 -9.32 16.65
N LEU A 522 12.31 -8.06 16.39
CA LEU A 522 11.77 -7.61 15.11
C LEU A 522 12.85 -6.90 14.29
N PRO A 523 12.81 -6.96 12.95
CA PRO A 523 13.75 -6.23 12.10
C PRO A 523 13.55 -4.70 12.20
N ALA A 524 14.49 -3.94 11.65
CA ALA A 524 14.35 -2.49 11.52
C ALA A 524 13.14 -2.11 10.64
N HIS A 525 12.59 -0.92 10.90
CA HIS A 525 11.49 -0.31 10.14
C HIS A 525 10.14 -1.01 10.21
N THR A 526 9.95 -1.93 11.16
CA THR A 526 8.60 -2.33 11.58
C THR A 526 8.23 -1.70 12.90
N TYR A 527 6.93 -1.39 13.07
CA TYR A 527 6.36 -0.87 14.31
C TYR A 527 5.81 -1.99 15.21
N GLY A 528 5.77 -3.23 14.73
CA GLY A 528 5.10 -4.36 15.37
C GLY A 528 3.69 -4.58 14.82
N GLY A 529 2.91 -5.46 15.45
CA GLY A 529 1.58 -5.84 14.99
C GLY A 529 0.42 -5.04 15.58
N TYR A 530 -0.72 -5.07 14.89
CA TYR A 530 -1.99 -4.41 15.26
C TYR A 530 -3.18 -5.34 14.95
N PRO A 531 -4.31 -5.34 15.69
CA PRO A 531 -4.51 -4.74 17.02
C PRO A 531 -3.99 -5.65 18.14
N SER A 532 -4.09 -5.19 19.39
CA SER A 532 -3.52 -5.86 20.57
C SER A 532 -4.16 -7.18 21.01
N THR A 533 -5.16 -7.65 20.25
CA THR A 533 -5.93 -8.88 20.50
C THR A 533 -5.30 -10.13 19.86
N ILE A 534 -4.34 -9.98 18.94
CA ILE A 534 -3.81 -11.09 18.14
C ILE A 534 -2.91 -12.04 18.94
N ASN A 535 -2.31 -11.60 20.04
CA ASN A 535 -1.72 -12.45 21.08
C ASN A 535 -1.33 -11.57 22.28
N SER A 536 -1.07 -12.18 23.43
CA SER A 536 -0.49 -11.50 24.59
C SER A 536 1.00 -11.12 24.42
N SER A 537 1.59 -11.29 23.22
CA SER A 537 3.04 -11.23 22.95
C SER A 537 3.46 -10.21 21.85
N GLY A 538 2.52 -9.47 21.25
CA GLY A 538 2.72 -8.60 20.08
C GLY A 538 2.83 -9.30 18.72
N GLY A 539 2.82 -8.53 17.64
CA GLY A 539 2.89 -9.03 16.26
C GLY A 539 4.11 -8.55 15.46
N TYR A 540 4.25 -9.01 14.23
CA TYR A 540 5.42 -8.77 13.38
C TYR A 540 5.34 -7.42 12.64
N SER A 541 4.16 -7.08 12.09
CA SER A 541 3.91 -5.82 11.37
C SER A 541 2.41 -5.56 11.20
N THR A 542 2.05 -4.53 10.44
CA THR A 542 0.68 -4.11 10.15
C THR A 542 0.61 -3.42 8.78
N ALA A 543 -0.57 -3.35 8.16
CA ALA A 543 -0.80 -2.53 6.97
C ALA A 543 -0.53 -1.02 7.21
N TYR A 544 -0.52 -0.56 8.46
CA TYR A 544 -0.26 0.83 8.83
C TYR A 544 1.23 1.21 8.86
N ASN A 545 2.13 0.23 8.70
CA ASN A 545 3.55 0.36 9.03
C ASN A 545 4.24 1.57 8.36
N ALA A 546 4.01 1.78 7.06
CA ALA A 546 4.52 2.95 6.34
C ALA A 546 3.90 4.25 6.86
N GLY A 547 2.59 4.25 7.09
CA GLY A 547 1.86 5.45 7.49
C GLY A 547 2.21 5.99 8.88
N TYR A 548 2.72 5.16 9.81
CA TYR A 548 3.30 5.66 11.06
C TYR A 548 4.53 6.56 10.85
N GLY A 549 5.17 6.48 9.68
CA GLY A 549 6.25 7.37 9.28
C GLY A 549 5.80 8.77 8.84
N GLU A 550 4.50 9.04 8.73
CA GLU A 550 3.99 10.36 8.31
C GLU A 550 4.43 11.46 9.26
N ALA A 551 4.19 11.30 10.56
CA ALA A 551 4.63 12.27 11.56
C ALA A 551 6.14 12.49 11.52
N ALA A 552 6.92 11.49 11.08
CA ALA A 552 8.37 11.57 10.99
C ALA A 552 8.86 12.60 9.97
N LEU A 553 8.04 13.03 9.00
CA LEU A 553 8.38 14.14 8.10
C LEU A 553 8.58 15.46 8.85
N ALA A 554 7.94 15.61 10.02
CA ALA A 554 8.18 16.74 10.93
C ALA A 554 9.37 16.53 11.88
N SER A 555 10.03 15.37 11.85
CA SER A 555 11.15 15.01 12.72
C SER A 555 12.51 15.46 12.17
N THR A 556 13.56 15.36 12.97
CA THR A 556 14.93 15.64 12.51
C THR A 556 15.58 14.38 11.94
N ASN A 557 15.44 13.24 12.63
CA ASN A 557 16.26 12.05 12.41
C ASN A 557 15.52 10.92 11.66
N HIS A 558 14.19 10.97 11.63
CA HIS A 558 13.36 9.84 11.14
C HIS A 558 12.58 10.17 9.86
N ARG A 559 12.89 11.27 9.17
CA ARG A 559 12.11 11.76 8.01
C ARG A 559 11.89 10.73 6.89
N SER A 560 12.80 9.77 6.71
CA SER A 560 12.66 8.73 5.68
C SER A 560 11.89 7.50 6.13
N GLU A 561 11.37 7.46 7.36
CA GLU A 561 10.77 6.26 7.95
C GLU A 561 9.49 5.83 7.23
N GLY A 562 8.74 6.75 6.62
CA GLY A 562 7.59 6.39 5.78
C GLY A 562 7.98 5.55 4.57
N ILE A 563 9.07 5.92 3.89
CA ILE A 563 9.61 5.16 2.74
C ILE A 563 10.21 3.83 3.21
N TYR A 564 11.01 3.83 4.28
CA TYR A 564 11.60 2.59 4.80
C TYR A 564 10.52 1.61 5.28
N GLY A 565 9.49 2.10 5.96
CA GLY A 565 8.35 1.31 6.39
C GLY A 565 7.59 0.68 5.21
N TYR A 566 7.46 1.39 4.08
CA TYR A 566 6.82 0.83 2.88
C TYR A 566 7.70 -0.20 2.17
N GLN A 567 9.01 0.04 2.08
CA GLN A 567 9.97 -0.95 1.57
C GLN A 567 9.99 -2.22 2.43
N PHE A 568 9.91 -2.06 3.75
CA PHE A 568 9.77 -3.17 4.69
C PHE A 568 8.51 -3.98 4.38
N MET A 569 7.36 -3.31 4.23
CA MET A 569 6.08 -3.96 3.92
C MET A 569 6.13 -4.79 2.63
N ILE A 570 6.67 -4.22 1.55
CA ILE A 570 6.82 -4.91 0.26
C ILE A 570 7.72 -6.14 0.40
N THR A 571 8.82 -6.01 1.14
CA THR A 571 9.84 -7.07 1.21
C THR A 571 9.45 -8.20 2.16
N ASN A 572 8.68 -7.91 3.21
CA ASN A 572 8.54 -8.83 4.35
C ASN A 572 7.13 -9.29 4.66
N THR A 573 6.08 -8.58 4.22
CA THR A 573 4.77 -8.76 4.83
C THR A 573 3.61 -8.77 3.85
N GLN A 574 3.87 -8.84 2.54
CA GLN A 574 2.81 -9.02 1.56
C GLN A 574 2.06 -10.34 1.82
N SER A 575 0.73 -10.29 1.80
CA SER A 575 -0.19 -11.44 1.73
C SER A 575 -0.63 -11.73 0.30
N GLY A 576 -0.45 -10.78 -0.61
CA GLY A 576 -0.59 -10.95 -2.05
C GLY A 576 0.12 -9.79 -2.75
N PRO A 577 0.27 -9.78 -4.08
CA PRO A 577 0.92 -8.70 -4.80
C PRO A 577 0.35 -7.34 -4.38
N PHE A 578 1.17 -6.52 -3.71
CA PHE A 578 0.80 -5.26 -3.06
C PHE A 578 -0.51 -5.33 -2.24
N SER A 579 -0.71 -6.44 -1.52
CA SER A 579 -1.82 -6.69 -0.60
C SER A 579 -1.26 -7.02 0.77
N TRP A 580 -1.86 -6.45 1.82
CA TRP A 580 -1.44 -6.65 3.21
C TRP A 580 -2.66 -6.82 4.11
N TRP A 581 -2.51 -7.66 5.12
CA TRP A 581 -3.43 -7.74 6.25
C TRP A 581 -3.28 -6.51 7.15
N GLU A 582 -4.38 -6.09 7.75
CA GLU A 582 -4.37 -5.07 8.81
C GLU A 582 -3.36 -5.44 9.90
N GLY A 583 -3.48 -6.67 10.42
CA GLY A 583 -2.62 -7.23 11.45
C GLY A 583 -1.78 -8.38 10.94
N ILE A 584 -0.46 -8.33 11.16
CA ILE A 584 0.48 -9.33 10.66
C ILE A 584 1.24 -9.91 11.86
N PRO A 585 0.73 -10.99 12.49
CA PRO A 585 1.39 -11.59 13.65
C PRO A 585 2.72 -12.26 13.31
N THR A 586 2.83 -12.86 12.13
CA THR A 586 4.02 -13.60 11.71
C THR A 586 4.26 -13.46 10.21
N ALA A 587 5.53 -13.52 9.83
CA ALA A 587 5.96 -13.59 8.44
C ALA A 587 7.03 -14.67 8.28
N GLY A 588 7.17 -15.25 7.09
CA GLY A 588 8.12 -16.32 6.81
C GLY A 588 8.32 -16.56 5.32
N TYR A 589 9.30 -17.39 4.98
CA TYR A 589 9.44 -17.91 3.62
C TYR A 589 8.32 -18.91 3.36
N THR A 590 7.64 -18.76 2.23
CA THR A 590 6.58 -19.66 1.78
C THR A 590 6.93 -20.21 0.39
N SER A 591 6.02 -20.95 -0.21
CA SER A 591 6.11 -21.35 -1.61
C SER A 591 5.97 -20.16 -2.59
N TRP A 592 5.39 -19.04 -2.15
CA TRP A 592 5.46 -17.81 -2.92
C TRP A 592 6.87 -17.23 -2.79
N THR A 593 7.54 -17.13 -3.92
CA THR A 593 8.90 -16.62 -4.07
C THR A 593 8.94 -15.49 -5.10
N PRO A 594 9.94 -14.61 -5.01
CA PRO A 594 10.92 -14.50 -3.93
C PRO A 594 10.40 -13.74 -2.72
N GLY A 595 11.08 -13.89 -1.58
CA GLY A 595 10.93 -13.02 -0.42
C GLY A 595 10.24 -13.67 0.78
N ARG A 596 9.97 -12.84 1.79
CA ARG A 596 9.27 -13.21 3.01
C ARG A 596 7.86 -12.63 2.95
N HIS A 597 6.87 -13.43 3.31
CA HIS A 597 5.46 -13.09 3.18
C HIS A 597 4.74 -13.26 4.52
N ALA A 598 3.58 -12.64 4.66
CA ALA A 598 2.72 -12.87 5.83
C ALA A 598 2.32 -14.36 5.88
N THR A 599 2.51 -15.00 7.04
CA THR A 599 2.11 -16.40 7.26
C THR A 599 0.83 -16.55 8.07
N ALA A 600 0.27 -15.41 8.49
CA ALA A 600 -1.01 -15.25 9.17
C ALA A 600 -1.40 -13.77 9.11
N GLY A 601 -2.71 -13.51 9.22
CA GLY A 601 -3.26 -12.17 9.11
C GLY A 601 -4.61 -12.01 9.83
N THR A 602 -4.99 -10.77 10.13
CA THR A 602 -6.32 -10.40 10.66
C THR A 602 -6.81 -9.10 10.01
N GLY A 603 -8.10 -8.80 10.20
CA GLY A 603 -8.76 -7.67 9.55
C GLY A 603 -9.05 -8.04 8.09
N SER A 604 -8.84 -7.12 7.15
CA SER A 604 -8.95 -7.39 5.72
C SER A 604 -7.59 -7.46 5.03
N SER A 605 -7.56 -8.11 3.86
CA SER A 605 -6.45 -8.07 2.90
C SER A 605 -7.03 -8.13 1.49
N PRO A 606 -6.75 -7.12 0.65
CA PRO A 606 -5.91 -5.97 0.92
C PRO A 606 -6.61 -4.95 1.84
N HIS A 607 -5.86 -4.37 2.79
CA HIS A 607 -6.35 -3.35 3.71
C HIS A 607 -6.18 -1.93 3.14
N MET A 608 -7.26 -1.29 2.67
CA MET A 608 -7.21 -0.05 1.87
C MET A 608 -6.82 1.18 2.64
N TRP A 609 -7.22 1.32 3.91
CA TRP A 609 -6.79 2.48 4.68
C TRP A 609 -5.28 2.46 4.94
N GLY A 610 -4.72 1.27 5.23
CA GLY A 610 -3.27 1.09 5.39
C GLY A 610 -2.50 1.43 4.11
N GLN A 611 -3.00 0.95 2.96
CA GLN A 611 -2.41 1.26 1.65
C GLN A 611 -2.56 2.73 1.25
N ALA A 612 -3.68 3.37 1.59
CA ALA A 612 -3.90 4.80 1.37
C ALA A 612 -2.87 5.61 2.15
N ASN A 613 -2.64 5.30 3.43
CA ASN A 613 -1.61 5.96 4.23
C ASN A 613 -0.19 5.70 3.71
N ALA A 614 0.12 4.47 3.26
CA ALA A 614 1.41 4.16 2.64
C ALA A 614 1.66 4.97 1.35
N SER A 615 0.61 5.15 0.54
CA SER A 615 0.67 5.97 -0.68
C SER A 615 0.77 7.46 -0.36
N HIS A 616 0.11 7.91 0.70
CA HIS A 616 0.11 9.30 1.14
C HIS A 616 1.51 9.71 1.62
N VAL A 617 2.09 8.96 2.57
CA VAL A 617 3.43 9.28 3.08
C VAL A 617 4.50 9.17 2.01
N LEU A 618 4.35 8.26 1.04
CA LEU A 618 5.27 8.19 -0.10
C LEU A 618 5.18 9.46 -0.96
N LEU A 619 3.98 9.98 -1.22
CA LEU A 619 3.81 11.23 -1.97
C LEU A 619 4.38 12.42 -1.19
N ASP A 620 4.02 12.56 0.09
CA ASP A 620 4.43 13.68 0.94
C ASP A 620 5.94 13.68 1.23
N SER A 621 6.57 12.50 1.27
CA SER A 621 8.03 12.35 1.32
C SER A 621 8.73 12.99 0.12
N LEU A 622 8.07 13.02 -1.04
CA LEU A 622 8.60 13.56 -2.29
C LEU A 622 8.22 15.03 -2.49
N ILE A 623 6.94 15.35 -2.29
CA ILE A 623 6.38 16.69 -2.49
C ILE A 623 5.11 16.90 -1.66
N ALA A 624 5.06 18.00 -0.91
CA ALA A 624 3.87 18.44 -0.17
C ALA A 624 3.64 19.95 -0.36
N GLU A 625 2.39 20.40 -0.24
CA GLU A 625 2.04 21.82 -0.33
C GLU A 625 1.42 22.30 0.99
N LYS A 626 1.90 23.44 1.48
CA LYS A 626 1.29 24.17 2.57
C LYS A 626 0.18 25.07 2.06
N SER A 627 -0.80 25.36 2.91
CA SER A 627 -1.93 26.26 2.63
C SER A 627 -1.53 27.71 2.32
N ASP A 628 -0.28 28.09 2.60
CA ASP A 628 0.31 29.39 2.22
C ASP A 628 0.95 29.37 0.82
N GLY A 629 0.83 28.25 0.09
CA GLY A 629 1.38 28.04 -1.25
C GLY A 629 2.82 27.53 -1.28
N THR A 630 3.47 27.36 -0.13
CA THR A 630 4.84 26.83 -0.07
C THR A 630 4.86 25.36 -0.46
N ILE A 631 5.77 24.99 -1.36
CA ILE A 631 6.00 23.60 -1.77
C ILE A 631 7.22 23.06 -1.03
N ILE A 632 7.05 21.99 -0.26
CA ILE A 632 8.14 21.24 0.36
C ILE A 632 8.53 20.11 -0.60
N VAL A 633 9.82 19.96 -0.89
CA VAL A 633 10.32 18.94 -1.82
C VAL A 633 11.43 18.12 -1.17
N GLY A 634 11.27 16.80 -1.21
CA GLY A 634 12.29 15.81 -0.87
C GLY A 634 12.44 15.49 0.62
N ASP A 635 11.51 15.91 1.48
CA ASP A 635 11.69 15.90 2.93
C ASP A 635 11.91 14.48 3.49
N GLY A 636 11.21 13.50 2.94
CA GLY A 636 11.35 12.09 3.30
C GLY A 636 12.31 11.29 2.42
N VAL A 637 12.91 11.89 1.38
CA VAL A 637 13.76 11.17 0.41
C VAL A 637 14.97 10.53 1.13
N PRO A 638 15.11 9.19 1.08
CA PRO A 638 16.25 8.51 1.68
C PRO A 638 17.58 9.07 1.16
N THR A 639 18.54 9.22 2.07
CA THR A 639 19.85 9.81 1.74
C THR A 639 20.63 8.94 0.73
N GLU A 640 20.27 7.68 0.57
CA GLU A 640 20.87 6.74 -0.38
C GLU A 640 20.35 6.92 -1.81
N TRP A 641 19.19 7.56 -1.98
CA TRP A 641 18.60 7.83 -3.29
C TRP A 641 19.27 9.01 -3.97
N VAL A 642 19.98 9.87 -3.22
CA VAL A 642 20.82 10.94 -3.79
C VAL A 642 22.25 10.47 -4.07
N ARG A 643 22.41 9.23 -4.58
CA ARG A 643 23.68 8.69 -5.09
C ARG A 643 23.68 8.61 -6.62
N PRO A 644 24.85 8.73 -7.28
CA PRO A 644 24.93 8.79 -8.73
C PRO A 644 24.83 7.40 -9.37
N SER A 645 25.04 6.34 -8.59
CA SER A 645 24.94 4.95 -9.02
C SER A 645 23.50 4.44 -9.11
N TRP A 646 22.51 5.26 -8.73
CA TRP A 646 21.12 5.01 -9.09
C TRP A 646 20.83 5.65 -10.45
N SER A 647 20.45 4.83 -11.42
CA SER A 647 20.13 5.27 -12.78
C SER A 647 18.77 5.95 -12.90
N THR A 648 17.95 5.90 -11.85
CA THR A 648 16.56 6.38 -11.86
C THR A 648 16.47 7.70 -11.12
N ASP A 649 16.07 8.75 -11.85
CA ASP A 649 15.73 10.04 -11.26
C ASP A 649 14.48 9.92 -10.37
N ILE A 650 14.40 10.72 -9.31
CA ILE A 650 13.14 10.87 -8.57
C ILE A 650 12.28 11.86 -9.33
N THR A 651 11.09 11.45 -9.76
CA THR A 651 10.15 12.32 -10.47
C THR A 651 8.77 12.26 -9.86
N VAL A 652 8.14 13.42 -9.73
CA VAL A 652 6.69 13.53 -9.56
C VAL A 652 6.17 14.41 -10.68
N SER A 653 5.12 14.01 -11.37
CA SER A 653 4.44 14.83 -12.38
C SER A 653 2.96 14.88 -12.08
N ASN A 654 2.27 15.87 -12.63
CA ASN A 654 0.83 16.03 -12.44
C ASN A 654 0.44 16.19 -10.95
N TYR A 655 1.31 16.73 -10.09
CA TYR A 655 0.98 16.97 -8.68
C TYR A 655 0.03 18.16 -8.54
N PRO A 656 -1.12 18.03 -7.86
CA PRO A 656 -2.05 19.14 -7.68
C PRO A 656 -1.45 20.18 -6.74
N ILE A 657 -1.45 21.44 -7.17
CA ILE A 657 -1.13 22.59 -6.33
C ILE A 657 -2.33 23.54 -6.27
N SER A 658 -2.26 24.54 -5.40
CA SER A 658 -3.39 25.42 -5.05
C SER A 658 -4.16 25.96 -6.26
N GLY A 659 -5.49 25.98 -6.18
CA GLY A 659 -6.34 26.69 -7.15
C GLY A 659 -6.50 26.00 -8.51
N GLY A 660 -6.43 24.67 -8.57
CA GLY A 660 -6.63 23.88 -9.79
C GLY A 660 -5.39 23.76 -10.68
N HIS A 661 -4.23 24.17 -10.17
CA HIS A 661 -2.96 24.15 -10.88
C HIS A 661 -2.22 22.81 -10.70
N ARG A 662 -1.29 22.47 -11.61
CA ARG A 662 -0.48 21.24 -11.51
C ARG A 662 1.00 21.45 -11.78
N MET A 663 1.83 20.85 -10.95
CA MET A 663 3.29 20.93 -10.99
C MET A 663 3.92 19.55 -11.24
N GLY A 664 5.16 19.53 -11.75
CA GLY A 664 6.06 18.40 -11.58
C GLY A 664 7.41 18.79 -10.98
N ILE A 665 8.09 17.81 -10.38
CA ILE A 665 9.46 17.89 -9.88
C ILE A 665 10.30 16.74 -10.44
N LYS A 666 11.59 17.01 -10.59
CA LYS A 666 12.61 16.02 -10.93
C LYS A 666 13.84 16.29 -10.08
N ILE A 667 14.30 15.29 -9.31
CA ILE A 667 15.55 15.34 -8.56
C ILE A 667 16.55 14.42 -9.24
N THR A 668 17.69 14.98 -9.62
CA THR A 668 18.80 14.26 -10.25
C THR A 668 20.06 14.39 -9.40
N THR A 669 20.95 13.42 -9.55
CA THR A 669 22.22 13.39 -8.82
C THR A 669 23.38 13.22 -9.79
N ALA A 670 24.43 14.03 -9.61
CA ALA A 670 25.67 13.88 -10.35
C ALA A 670 26.88 14.03 -9.41
N ASP A 671 27.96 13.31 -9.71
CA ASP A 671 29.29 13.60 -9.17
C ASP A 671 30.10 14.36 -10.22
N THR A 672 30.63 15.51 -9.84
CA THR A 672 31.46 16.33 -10.73
C THR A 672 32.54 17.02 -9.91
N ASP A 673 33.79 16.96 -10.38
CA ASP A 673 34.95 17.52 -9.70
C ASP A 673 35.13 16.99 -8.26
N GLY A 674 34.76 15.72 -8.04
CA GLY A 674 34.82 15.08 -6.72
C GLY A 674 33.75 15.54 -5.73
N LYS A 675 32.74 16.30 -6.16
CA LYS A 675 31.63 16.77 -5.33
C LYS A 675 30.29 16.24 -5.82
N ARG A 676 29.44 15.91 -4.85
CA ARG A 676 28.05 15.50 -5.07
C ARG A 676 27.18 16.72 -5.32
N ARG A 677 26.45 16.71 -6.43
CA ARG A 677 25.46 17.73 -6.80
C ARG A 677 24.08 17.09 -6.90
N VAL A 678 23.12 17.66 -6.17
CA VAL A 678 21.71 17.24 -6.20
C VAL A 678 20.91 18.38 -6.80
N THR A 679 20.25 18.12 -7.93
CA THR A 679 19.55 19.15 -8.71
C THR A 679 18.06 18.87 -8.71
N LEU A 680 17.28 19.85 -8.24
CA LEU A 680 15.83 19.90 -8.41
C LEU A 680 15.50 20.70 -9.68
N THR A 681 14.63 20.15 -10.51
CA THR A 681 14.01 20.82 -11.67
C THR A 681 12.50 20.77 -11.54
N ARG A 682 11.83 21.89 -11.80
CA ARG A 682 10.37 22.05 -11.78
C ARG A 682 9.82 22.05 -13.21
N SER A 683 8.64 21.48 -13.40
CA SER A 683 7.83 21.59 -14.61
C SER A 683 6.38 21.97 -14.28
N GLY A 684 5.59 22.32 -15.30
CA GLY A 684 4.19 22.71 -15.14
C GLY A 684 4.00 24.10 -14.52
N ASP A 685 2.93 24.27 -13.77
CA ASP A 685 2.55 25.53 -13.14
C ASP A 685 3.52 25.96 -12.05
N GLN A 686 3.60 27.27 -11.84
CA GLN A 686 4.40 27.90 -10.79
C GLN A 686 3.59 27.90 -9.48
N PRO A 687 4.19 27.57 -8.32
CA PRO A 687 3.47 27.64 -7.06
C PRO A 687 3.30 29.09 -6.60
N SER A 688 2.27 29.35 -5.80
CA SER A 688 1.99 30.68 -5.25
C SER A 688 2.98 31.08 -4.14
N GLY A 689 3.51 30.10 -3.40
CA GLY A 689 4.53 30.30 -2.36
C GLY A 689 5.94 29.89 -2.79
N LYS A 690 6.87 29.83 -1.83
CA LYS A 690 8.27 29.44 -2.09
C LYS A 690 8.40 27.94 -2.30
N ILE A 691 9.52 27.49 -2.85
CA ILE A 691 9.91 26.08 -2.86
C ILE A 691 10.96 25.87 -1.77
N VAL A 692 10.72 24.93 -0.88
CA VAL A 692 11.62 24.51 0.20
C VAL A 692 12.19 23.15 -0.19
N PHE A 693 13.38 23.15 -0.76
CA PHE A 693 14.09 21.94 -1.13
C PHE A 693 14.92 21.44 0.06
N LYS A 694 14.46 20.39 0.71
CA LYS A 694 15.10 19.81 1.90
C LYS A 694 15.15 18.30 1.72
N VAL A 695 16.36 17.75 1.64
CA VAL A 695 16.59 16.30 1.61
C VAL A 695 17.37 15.95 2.88
N PRO A 696 17.10 14.82 3.57
CA PRO A 696 17.87 14.37 4.72
C PRO A 696 19.40 14.48 4.55
N ALA A 697 19.91 14.18 3.35
CA ALA A 697 21.33 14.28 3.00
C ALA A 697 21.95 15.70 3.07
N PHE A 698 21.12 16.74 3.19
CA PHE A 698 21.56 18.14 3.21
C PHE A 698 21.91 18.62 4.61
N VAL A 699 21.44 17.95 5.66
CA VAL A 699 21.66 18.37 7.06
C VAL A 699 23.16 18.43 7.35
N ASN A 700 23.63 19.62 7.73
CA ASN A 700 25.03 19.99 7.96
C ASN A 700 25.97 19.73 6.78
N ASN A 701 25.45 19.57 5.56
CA ASN A 701 26.20 19.09 4.41
C ASN A 701 26.05 19.96 3.15
N ILE A 702 25.45 21.16 3.22
CA ILE A 702 25.33 22.08 2.09
C ILE A 702 26.59 22.94 1.96
N GLU A 703 27.39 22.69 0.92
CA GLU A 703 28.53 23.54 0.58
C GLU A 703 28.09 24.79 -0.18
N ALA A 704 27.34 24.63 -1.26
CA ALA A 704 26.91 25.74 -2.12
C ALA A 704 25.54 25.45 -2.76
N VAL A 705 24.84 26.51 -3.17
CA VAL A 705 23.58 26.43 -3.92
C VAL A 705 23.66 27.33 -5.15
N SER A 706 23.07 26.91 -6.27
CA SER A 706 23.06 27.71 -7.51
C SER A 706 22.13 28.92 -7.46
N THR A 707 21.08 28.86 -6.63
CA THR A 707 20.10 29.92 -6.39
C THR A 707 19.39 29.66 -5.06
N GLY A 708 18.67 30.67 -4.56
CA GLY A 708 17.97 30.60 -3.28
C GLY A 708 18.86 30.80 -2.06
N THR A 709 18.27 30.61 -0.88
CA THR A 709 18.93 30.78 0.41
C THR A 709 19.06 29.43 1.10
N LYS A 710 20.29 29.06 1.51
CA LYS A 710 20.56 27.83 2.26
C LYS A 710 20.52 28.04 3.77
N ASP A 711 19.98 27.06 4.48
CA ASP A 711 20.24 26.77 5.89
C ASP A 711 20.92 25.41 5.96
N ASP A 712 22.23 25.44 6.21
CA ASP A 712 23.05 24.24 6.27
C ASP A 712 22.72 23.37 7.49
N ALA A 713 22.43 23.97 8.65
CA ALA A 713 22.14 23.23 9.87
C ALA A 713 20.80 22.47 9.75
N GLN A 714 19.79 23.11 9.17
CA GLN A 714 18.48 22.50 8.90
C GLN A 714 18.45 21.67 7.60
N GLY A 715 19.50 21.71 6.79
CA GLY A 715 19.55 21.01 5.50
C GLY A 715 18.48 21.47 4.51
N THR A 716 18.23 22.79 4.45
CA THR A 716 17.13 23.37 3.67
C THR A 716 17.64 24.40 2.67
N VAL A 717 17.05 24.44 1.46
CA VAL A 717 17.27 25.48 0.46
C VAL A 717 15.94 26.08 0.03
N THR A 718 15.73 27.36 0.34
CA THR A 718 14.51 28.09 0.00
C THR A 718 14.69 28.84 -1.31
N VAL A 719 13.80 28.60 -2.27
CA VAL A 719 13.90 29.06 -3.65
C VAL A 719 12.62 29.82 -4.03
N ASP A 720 12.79 30.91 -4.79
CA ASP A 720 11.65 31.66 -5.32
C ASP A 720 10.89 30.83 -6.38
N PRO A 721 9.55 30.92 -6.43
CA PRO A 721 8.72 30.08 -7.30
C PRO A 721 9.05 30.20 -8.79
N GLY A 722 9.56 31.35 -9.23
CA GLY A 722 9.95 31.58 -10.63
C GLY A 722 11.21 30.82 -11.08
N ASN A 723 12.01 30.28 -10.16
CA ASN A 723 13.18 29.48 -10.53
C ASN A 723 12.73 28.08 -10.95
N ALA A 724 13.06 27.69 -12.18
CA ALA A 724 12.77 26.36 -12.69
C ALA A 724 13.76 25.28 -12.19
N SER A 725 14.91 25.66 -11.64
CA SER A 725 15.88 24.69 -11.12
C SER A 725 16.79 25.27 -10.04
N VAL A 726 17.21 24.41 -9.11
CA VAL A 726 18.23 24.68 -8.09
C VAL A 726 19.16 23.47 -7.99
N THR A 727 20.46 23.72 -7.88
CA THR A 727 21.48 22.68 -7.63
C THR A 727 22.14 22.92 -6.28
N VAL A 728 22.15 21.89 -5.45
CA VAL A 728 22.79 21.86 -4.14
C VAL A 728 24.09 21.06 -4.26
N THR A 729 25.21 21.70 -3.98
CA THR A 729 26.52 21.04 -3.90
C THR A 729 26.79 20.65 -2.46
N LEU A 730 27.11 19.38 -2.24
CA LEU A 730 27.33 18.83 -0.91
C LEU A 730 28.81 18.90 -0.51
N LYS A 731 29.08 19.11 0.79
CA LYS A 731 30.45 19.13 1.35
C LYS A 731 31.13 17.77 1.26
N SER A 732 30.34 16.69 1.39
CA SER A 732 30.81 15.31 1.32
C SER A 732 29.85 14.43 0.53
N ALA A 733 30.41 13.47 -0.22
CA ALA A 733 29.68 12.55 -1.09
C ALA A 733 29.34 11.21 -0.40
N SER A 734 29.77 10.99 0.84
CA SER A 734 29.80 9.67 1.50
C SER A 734 29.00 9.66 2.80
N PHE A 735 27.90 8.92 2.83
CA PHE A 735 27.11 8.67 4.05
C PHE A 735 26.93 7.18 4.37
N TYR A 736 27.58 6.29 3.61
CA TYR A 736 27.26 4.88 3.63
C TYR A 736 28.49 4.00 3.54
N ASN A 737 28.49 2.95 4.35
CA ASN A 737 29.46 1.88 4.24
C ASN A 737 28.92 0.86 3.25
N SER A 738 29.78 0.44 2.31
CA SER A 738 29.50 -0.78 1.57
C SER A 738 29.50 -1.94 2.57
N LEU A 739 28.40 -2.68 2.63
CA LEU A 739 28.30 -3.90 3.43
C LEU A 739 29.03 -5.06 2.77
N GLY A 740 29.20 -5.00 1.44
CA GLY A 740 29.89 -6.00 0.64
C GLY A 740 29.11 -6.36 -0.62
N GLY A 741 29.56 -7.43 -1.29
CA GLY A 741 28.82 -8.06 -2.39
C GLY A 741 27.61 -8.87 -1.89
N LEU A 742 26.90 -9.49 -2.82
CA LEU A 742 25.74 -10.33 -2.52
C LEU A 742 26.13 -11.81 -2.46
N ASP A 743 25.55 -12.53 -1.49
CA ASP A 743 25.54 -13.99 -1.52
C ASP A 743 24.36 -14.49 -2.38
N LEU A 744 24.50 -14.32 -3.69
CA LEU A 744 23.47 -14.75 -4.65
C LEU A 744 23.24 -16.27 -4.59
N ASP A 745 24.31 -17.04 -4.38
CA ASP A 745 24.26 -18.49 -4.33
C ASP A 745 23.50 -18.99 -3.09
N GLY A 746 23.82 -18.44 -1.92
CA GLY A 746 23.10 -18.68 -0.67
C GLY A 746 21.65 -18.24 -0.76
N TYR A 747 21.38 -17.07 -1.34
CA TYR A 747 20.02 -16.60 -1.59
C TYR A 747 19.23 -17.59 -2.45
N CYS A 748 19.76 -17.99 -3.62
CA CYS A 748 19.09 -18.93 -4.50
C CYS A 748 18.78 -20.25 -3.80
N LYS A 749 19.73 -20.80 -3.04
CA LYS A 749 19.52 -22.01 -2.24
C LYS A 749 18.46 -21.81 -1.15
N SER A 750 18.40 -20.62 -0.54
CA SER A 750 17.43 -20.30 0.51
C SER A 750 15.98 -20.31 0.01
N ILE A 751 15.77 -19.99 -1.27
CA ILE A 751 14.43 -20.02 -1.92
C ILE A 751 14.14 -21.36 -2.62
N GLY A 752 14.92 -22.41 -2.31
CA GLY A 752 14.71 -23.77 -2.82
C GLY A 752 15.44 -24.09 -4.13
N GLU A 753 16.17 -23.14 -4.70
CA GLU A 753 16.91 -23.31 -5.95
C GLU A 753 18.29 -23.91 -5.66
N THR A 754 18.29 -25.21 -5.38
CA THR A 754 19.47 -25.96 -4.89
C THR A 754 20.68 -25.96 -5.83
N GLY A 755 20.49 -25.64 -7.11
CA GLY A 755 21.57 -25.46 -8.08
C GLY A 755 22.34 -24.15 -7.89
N GLY A 756 21.91 -23.27 -6.99
CA GLY A 756 22.61 -22.05 -6.63
C GLY A 756 22.43 -20.92 -7.63
N ALA A 757 23.34 -19.95 -7.63
CA ALA A 757 23.32 -18.84 -8.58
C ALA A 757 24.22 -19.12 -9.79
N ARG A 758 23.71 -18.84 -10.99
CA ARG A 758 24.45 -18.96 -12.25
C ARG A 758 24.34 -17.68 -13.05
N LEU A 759 25.49 -17.18 -13.49
CA LEU A 759 25.54 -16.10 -14.46
C LEU A 759 25.19 -16.65 -15.85
N THR A 760 24.22 -16.02 -16.51
CA THR A 760 23.76 -16.42 -17.86
C THR A 760 24.05 -15.31 -18.88
N GLY A 761 23.65 -15.48 -20.14
CA GLY A 761 23.64 -14.39 -21.12
C GLY A 761 25.00 -13.75 -21.41
N ASN A 762 25.02 -12.41 -21.46
CA ASN A 762 26.17 -11.60 -21.91
C ASN A 762 27.09 -11.18 -20.74
N MET A 763 27.01 -11.88 -19.60
CA MET A 763 27.81 -11.61 -18.41
C MET A 763 27.62 -10.18 -17.87
N LYS A 764 26.39 -9.67 -17.86
CA LYS A 764 26.04 -8.36 -17.28
C LYS A 764 25.49 -8.49 -15.87
N ALA A 765 25.41 -7.37 -15.14
CA ALA A 765 24.85 -7.31 -13.78
C ALA A 765 23.50 -8.01 -13.60
N TYR A 766 22.60 -7.84 -14.56
CA TYR A 766 21.24 -8.38 -14.49
C TYR A 766 21.12 -9.83 -14.99
N ASP A 767 22.22 -10.44 -15.43
CA ASP A 767 22.20 -11.77 -16.06
C ASP A 767 22.31 -12.92 -15.04
N TRP A 768 22.41 -12.62 -13.75
CA TRP A 768 22.35 -13.65 -12.71
C TRP A 768 20.97 -14.30 -12.64
N LYS A 769 20.96 -15.62 -12.50
CA LYS A 769 19.77 -16.47 -12.34
C LYS A 769 19.98 -17.45 -11.21
N CYS A 770 18.90 -17.86 -10.55
CA CYS A 770 18.94 -19.04 -9.69
C CYS A 770 18.80 -20.30 -10.55
N VAL A 771 19.37 -21.42 -10.11
CA VAL A 771 19.33 -22.70 -10.81
C VAL A 771 18.49 -23.69 -10.01
N THR A 772 17.45 -24.21 -10.65
CA THR A 772 16.50 -25.13 -10.05
C THR A 772 17.13 -26.50 -9.77
N PRO A 773 16.50 -27.34 -8.94
CA PRO A 773 16.91 -28.73 -8.76
C PRO A 773 16.97 -29.53 -10.07
N SER A 774 16.19 -29.15 -11.09
CA SER A 774 16.21 -29.75 -12.43
C SER A 774 17.28 -29.17 -13.37
N GLY A 775 18.07 -28.18 -12.92
CA GLY A 775 19.14 -27.55 -13.70
C GLY A 775 18.68 -26.41 -14.62
N GLN A 776 17.41 -26.03 -14.57
CA GLN A 776 16.87 -24.87 -15.29
C GLN A 776 17.22 -23.56 -14.56
N THR A 777 17.19 -22.43 -15.26
CA THR A 777 17.46 -21.11 -14.66
C THR A 777 16.20 -20.30 -14.48
N VAL A 778 16.00 -19.74 -13.28
CA VAL A 778 14.91 -18.84 -12.92
C VAL A 778 15.43 -17.46 -12.51
N GLY A 779 14.57 -16.45 -12.54
CA GLY A 779 14.94 -15.08 -12.14
C GLY A 779 15.36 -15.03 -10.68
N LEU A 780 16.24 -14.07 -10.35
CA LEU A 780 16.63 -13.77 -8.98
C LEU A 780 16.38 -12.30 -8.67
N SER A 781 16.05 -12.01 -7.42
CA SER A 781 15.90 -10.65 -6.91
C SER A 781 17.17 -10.25 -6.18
N VAL A 782 17.83 -9.19 -6.66
CA VAL A 782 19.07 -8.68 -6.05
C VAL A 782 18.75 -8.00 -4.72
N ASP A 783 17.57 -7.38 -4.61
CA ASP A 783 17.05 -6.74 -3.40
C ASP A 783 16.85 -7.77 -2.29
N ASP A 784 16.24 -8.91 -2.64
CA ASP A 784 16.01 -9.99 -1.69
C ASP A 784 17.30 -10.74 -1.38
N ALA A 785 18.23 -10.85 -2.34
CA ALA A 785 19.56 -11.36 -2.07
C ALA A 785 20.36 -10.42 -1.15
N CYS A 786 20.13 -9.10 -1.24
CA CYS A 786 20.76 -8.11 -0.38
C CYS A 786 20.21 -8.23 1.05
N THR A 787 18.88 -8.33 1.15
CA THR A 787 18.18 -8.60 2.41
C THR A 787 18.60 -9.94 3.01
N TYR A 788 18.77 -10.98 2.19
CA TYR A 788 19.26 -12.28 2.63
C TYR A 788 20.67 -12.21 3.20
N ALA A 789 21.57 -11.49 2.51
CA ALA A 789 22.95 -11.32 2.96
C ALA A 789 23.09 -10.41 4.19
N TYR A 790 22.17 -9.46 4.38
CA TYR A 790 22.21 -8.46 5.45
C TYR A 790 20.84 -8.24 6.12
N PRO A 791 20.22 -9.27 6.72
CA PRO A 791 18.81 -9.25 7.16
C PRO A 791 18.50 -8.28 8.30
N GLU A 792 19.53 -7.79 8.98
CA GLU A 792 19.42 -6.88 10.13
C GLU A 792 19.81 -5.43 9.79
N ASN A 793 20.22 -5.15 8.55
CA ASN A 793 20.51 -3.80 8.10
C ASN A 793 19.47 -3.36 7.06
N PRO A 794 18.94 -2.13 7.12
CA PRO A 794 18.29 -1.52 5.96
C PRO A 794 19.36 -1.33 4.89
N SER A 795 19.58 -2.39 4.14
CA SER A 795 20.58 -2.45 3.10
C SER A 795 19.91 -2.10 1.80
N VAL A 796 20.21 -0.92 1.27
CA VAL A 796 19.88 -0.60 -0.11
C VAL A 796 20.98 -1.13 -1.01
N PHE A 797 20.60 -1.88 -2.02
CA PHE A 797 21.52 -2.34 -3.04
C PHE A 797 21.76 -1.18 -4.01
N SER A 798 22.95 -1.13 -4.59
CA SER A 798 23.21 -0.27 -5.72
C SER A 798 24.07 -1.01 -6.72
N LEU A 799 23.74 -0.78 -7.98
CA LEU A 799 24.51 -1.23 -9.12
C LEU A 799 25.62 -0.23 -9.42
N ALA A 800 26.88 -0.64 -9.35
CA ALA A 800 27.98 0.26 -9.71
C ALA A 800 28.20 0.35 -11.23
N ALA A 801 27.97 -0.74 -11.98
CA ALA A 801 28.16 -0.78 -13.43
C ALA A 801 27.34 -1.91 -14.08
N SER A 802 26.45 -1.58 -15.02
CA SER A 802 25.54 -2.56 -15.63
C SER A 802 26.23 -3.65 -16.48
N ASP A 803 27.44 -3.38 -16.95
CA ASP A 803 28.28 -4.27 -17.75
C ASP A 803 29.21 -5.16 -16.91
N ASP A 804 29.29 -4.95 -15.60
CA ASP A 804 30.04 -5.81 -14.67
C ASP A 804 29.05 -6.64 -13.83
N PRO A 805 29.06 -7.99 -13.97
CA PRO A 805 28.14 -8.88 -13.26
C PRO A 805 28.34 -8.89 -11.75
N TYR A 806 29.48 -8.43 -11.25
CA TYR A 806 29.84 -8.42 -9.83
C TYR A 806 29.75 -7.03 -9.19
N SER A 807 29.20 -6.05 -9.92
CA SER A 807 29.18 -4.65 -9.49
C SER A 807 28.07 -4.32 -8.48
N TRP A 808 27.19 -5.27 -8.20
CA TRP A 808 26.15 -5.12 -7.20
C TRP A 808 26.74 -5.08 -5.79
N LYS A 809 26.30 -4.09 -5.01
CA LYS A 809 26.73 -3.92 -3.62
C LYS A 809 25.56 -3.57 -2.73
N CYS A 810 25.57 -4.12 -1.53
CA CYS A 810 24.68 -3.70 -0.46
C CYS A 810 25.32 -2.54 0.32
N TYR A 811 24.49 -1.59 0.74
CA TYR A 811 24.94 -0.43 1.50
C TYR A 811 23.99 -0.18 2.66
N ALA A 812 24.56 0.06 3.84
CA ALA A 812 23.80 0.57 4.99
C ALA A 812 24.37 1.91 5.42
N LYS A 813 23.54 2.67 6.14
CA LYS A 813 23.95 3.91 6.80
C LYS A 813 25.16 3.63 7.69
N ALA A 814 26.16 4.52 7.68
CA ALA A 814 27.33 4.35 8.53
C ALA A 814 26.92 4.32 10.02
N SER A 815 27.47 3.37 10.79
CA SER A 815 27.14 3.23 12.22
C SER A 815 27.57 4.48 13.01
N GLY A 816 26.71 4.96 13.91
CA GLY A 816 27.01 6.05 14.85
C GLY A 816 26.44 7.43 14.48
N GLN A 817 25.67 7.56 13.40
CA GLN A 817 24.94 8.79 13.09
C GLN A 817 23.47 8.45 12.78
N ARG A 818 22.56 8.81 13.71
CA ARG A 818 21.12 8.82 13.49
C ARG A 818 20.75 10.08 12.76
#